data_AF-A0A2X7I3H2-F1
#
_entry.id   AF-A0A2X7I3H2-F1
#
_cell.length_a   1.000
_cell.length_b   1.000
_cell.length_c   1.000
_cell.angle_alpha   90.00
_cell.angle_beta   90.00
_cell.angle_gamma   90.00
#
_symmetry.space_group_name_H-M   'P 1'
#
loop_
_entity.id
_entity.type
_entity.pdbx_description
1 polymer ?
#
loop_
_entity_poly.entity_id
_entity_poly.type
_entity_poly.pdbx_seq_one_letter_code
_entity_poly.pdbx_strand_id
1 'polypeptide(L)'
;MSITTNGGNITAGTANASNSVTINVTGTTLNTSNGSQAGNINLNGSRVNVTNANITAGNFTLNATANGSNLNNVTLMAVHDIILTGSNTTGVGLQLNGTNTLNATNGSISLTGNSTNGTGLQLNGTNTLNATNGSISLTGNSTDGTGLFLGGNKTLSASNGSINLTGSSTSGVGLYLGERNSTNAFTATNGSINLNGVSVAKSAIEIRGNNTLTADNINLTGNSTKSFGIDAQDGANTLNATNGSINLTGNSQKGVGLQLKDTNTLNAAGDVNINGTGHLSSGAGPGVGFIYIQNATITSSTGNITIDGNVSNIESAVFLRDVTLNASKGDISIRGTSDYAAKHTHVFQGGTVWLYNTNMTAQNIDINATNTNATVGNSYLYGDALFLAGNLTFTGNTTINATANRGAAILFGATTSFGPSILNMTFSNGSVVMNATNNGTSEISGNITEYKSAIATDMWGGPGNTVFSYPLHVNISLSNSNLTICASSEDADGIYGSNMNSFWNITGTGNASITGMSQHGNGVSLEDININASGLNGTTTLTGIATGNGNGVDISGNTTLINVVVNGNGTDGSGVNISGNLTSSGNSTVTGNASGNGTGVDINGTVTGGDITGNASGNGNGVNISGNITDGVISGSATGNGAGVDISGDSTLTNTTVNGNGTDGAGVSISGNLSNSGNSTVTGNASGNGNGVNISGNITDGVISGSATGNGSGVDISGDSTLTNTTVNGNGTDGSGVNISGNLTNSGNSTVTGNASGNGTGVDINGTVTGGDITGNASGNGNGVNISGNITDGVISGSATGNGAGVDISGDSTLTNTTVNGNGTDGAGVSISGNLSNSGNSTVTGNASGNGNGVNISGNITDGVISGSATGNGAGVDISGDSTLTNTTVNGNGTDGAGVSISGNLSNSGNSTVTGNASGNGNGVNISGNITDGVISGSAVNGNGVEYTGPSKLTNTTVSGTSVHGYDVKEYLQDAIQQHARSTQAALAELRAEGSQVTETSGYHPETRTLTISVCDEEHSCSRNTVSFAEADVQPPYSHPRVVATPMTSGSEKNVNP
;
A
#
# COMPACT_ATOMS: atom_id res chain seq x y z
N MET A 1 -9.93 91.91 6.73
CA MET A 1 -10.87 92.49 7.72
C MET A 1 -10.79 91.63 8.99
N SER A 2 -11.02 92.17 10.19
CA SER A 2 -11.09 91.35 11.40
C SER A 2 -12.37 91.65 12.16
N ILE A 3 -13.11 90.60 12.52
CA ILE A 3 -14.27 90.68 13.41
C ILE A 3 -13.88 89.96 14.69
N THR A 4 -13.75 90.72 15.76
CA THR A 4 -13.35 90.20 17.07
C THR A 4 -14.45 90.50 18.09
N THR A 5 -14.87 89.49 18.84
CA THR A 5 -15.78 89.61 19.99
C THR A 5 -15.06 89.13 21.25
N ASN A 6 -15.31 89.77 22.39
CA ASN A 6 -14.71 89.40 23.67
C ASN A 6 -15.58 88.34 24.38
N GLY A 7 -15.61 87.10 23.87
CA GLY A 7 -16.45 86.02 24.38
C GLY A 7 -17.88 85.95 23.82
N GLY A 8 -18.30 86.92 23.00
CA GLY A 8 -19.63 86.96 22.39
C GLY A 8 -19.76 86.04 21.17
N ASN A 9 -20.96 85.53 20.91
CA ASN A 9 -21.23 84.70 19.72
C ASN A 9 -21.21 85.54 18.42
N ILE A 10 -20.72 84.96 17.34
CA ILE A 10 -20.82 85.52 15.98
C ILE A 10 -21.76 84.62 15.17
N THR A 11 -22.92 85.13 14.77
CA THR A 11 -23.86 84.39 13.91
C THR A 11 -24.08 85.15 12.61
N ALA A 12 -23.93 84.47 11.48
CA ALA A 12 -24.29 85.00 10.17
C ALA A 12 -25.19 83.98 9.46
N GLY A 13 -26.39 84.37 9.05
CA GLY A 13 -27.29 83.49 8.32
C GLY A 13 -28.73 83.94 8.26
N THR A 14 -29.60 83.10 7.71
CA THR A 14 -31.06 83.32 7.65
C THR A 14 -31.80 82.56 8.74
N ALA A 15 -32.90 83.13 9.23
CA ALA A 15 -33.83 82.42 10.11
C ALA A 15 -34.80 81.49 9.34
N ASN A 16 -34.86 81.61 8.01
CA ASN A 16 -35.80 80.88 7.14
C ASN A 16 -35.06 80.17 6.00
N ALA A 17 -35.34 78.87 5.83
CA ALA A 17 -34.67 77.98 4.88
C ALA A 17 -35.03 78.26 3.40
N SER A 18 -36.10 79.03 3.14
CA SER A 18 -36.58 79.32 1.77
C SER A 18 -35.77 80.40 1.03
N ASN A 19 -34.93 81.17 1.73
CA ASN A 19 -34.13 82.23 1.12
C ASN A 19 -32.70 81.74 0.82
N SER A 20 -32.25 81.88 -0.43
CA SER A 20 -30.87 81.58 -0.80
C SER A 20 -29.93 82.67 -0.29
N VAL A 21 -29.08 82.34 0.68
CA VAL A 21 -28.06 83.25 1.21
C VAL A 21 -26.67 82.66 1.05
N THR A 22 -25.82 83.42 0.36
CA THR A 22 -24.39 83.13 0.22
C THR A 22 -23.60 83.91 1.26
N ILE A 23 -22.82 83.20 2.06
CA ILE A 23 -21.90 83.78 3.05
C ILE A 23 -20.47 83.60 2.53
N ASN A 24 -19.72 84.70 2.40
CA ASN A 24 -18.31 84.68 1.99
C ASN A 24 -17.44 85.30 3.10
N VAL A 25 -16.50 84.52 3.66
CA VAL A 25 -15.49 84.98 4.62
C VAL A 25 -14.13 84.86 3.95
N THR A 26 -13.61 85.98 3.42
CA THR A 26 -12.36 85.98 2.63
C THR A 26 -11.31 86.88 3.27
N GLY A 27 -10.07 86.40 3.45
CA GLY A 27 -8.96 87.23 3.97
C GLY A 27 -9.26 87.83 5.34
N THR A 28 -9.99 87.08 6.18
CA THR A 28 -10.62 87.61 7.40
C THR A 28 -10.19 86.83 8.63
N THR A 29 -9.97 87.55 9.73
CA THR A 29 -9.80 86.95 11.06
C THR A 29 -11.11 87.04 11.84
N LEU A 30 -11.68 85.91 12.24
CA LEU A 30 -12.85 85.84 13.12
C LEU A 30 -12.38 85.33 14.49
N ASN A 31 -12.48 86.14 15.54
CA ASN A 31 -11.94 85.77 16.85
C ASN A 31 -12.96 86.07 17.96
N THR A 32 -13.42 85.06 18.69
CA THR A 32 -14.36 85.25 19.81
C THR A 32 -13.72 85.15 21.20
N SER A 33 -12.39 85.18 21.30
CA SER A 33 -11.67 84.78 22.52
C SER A 33 -11.57 85.85 23.62
N ASN A 34 -11.51 85.36 24.86
CA ASN A 34 -10.60 85.82 25.92
C ASN A 34 -10.32 84.67 26.92
N GLY A 35 -9.74 83.55 26.44
CA GLY A 35 -9.49 82.34 27.24
C GLY A 35 -10.62 81.29 27.15
N SER A 36 -10.88 80.55 28.24
CA SER A 36 -11.82 79.40 28.31
C SER A 36 -13.31 79.73 28.10
N GLN A 37 -13.65 80.99 27.80
CA GLN A 37 -15.00 81.52 27.59
C GLN A 37 -15.18 82.07 26.16
N ALA A 38 -14.59 81.41 25.15
CA ALA A 38 -14.74 81.82 23.76
C ALA A 38 -16.20 81.63 23.27
N GLY A 39 -16.75 82.64 22.60
CA GLY A 39 -18.10 82.59 22.04
C GLY A 39 -18.19 81.67 20.81
N ASN A 40 -19.39 81.16 20.51
CA ASN A 40 -19.64 80.31 19.35
C ASN A 40 -19.67 81.12 18.05
N ILE A 41 -19.23 80.51 16.95
CA ILE A 41 -19.37 81.06 15.60
C ILE A 41 -20.30 80.15 14.79
N ASN A 42 -21.41 80.68 14.30
CA ASN A 42 -22.42 79.95 13.52
C ASN A 42 -22.63 80.62 12.15
N LEU A 43 -22.31 79.91 11.06
CA LEU A 43 -22.52 80.36 9.68
C LEU A 43 -23.59 79.48 9.02
N ASN A 44 -24.75 80.04 8.69
CA ASN A 44 -25.87 79.29 8.12
C ASN A 44 -26.39 79.95 6.83
N GLY A 45 -26.20 79.29 5.68
CA GLY A 45 -26.61 79.82 4.39
C GLY A 45 -26.94 78.73 3.39
N SER A 46 -27.42 79.11 2.20
CA SER A 46 -27.52 78.17 1.07
C SER A 46 -26.13 77.82 0.53
N ARG A 47 -25.18 78.77 0.55
CA ARG A 47 -23.76 78.60 0.21
C ARG A 47 -22.90 79.23 1.31
N VAL A 48 -21.84 78.56 1.76
CA VAL A 48 -20.86 79.16 2.67
C VAL A 48 -19.44 78.94 2.15
N ASN A 49 -18.72 80.03 1.86
CA ASN A 49 -17.31 80.02 1.46
C ASN A 49 -16.46 80.68 2.55
N VAL A 50 -15.40 80.01 2.97
CA VAL A 50 -14.38 80.55 3.88
C VAL A 50 -13.02 80.38 3.20
N THR A 51 -12.29 81.46 2.99
CA THR A 51 -11.04 81.43 2.22
C THR A 51 -9.97 82.33 2.81
N ASN A 52 -8.74 81.83 2.95
CA ASN A 52 -7.60 82.55 3.53
C ASN A 52 -7.98 83.19 4.88
N ALA A 53 -8.56 82.40 5.79
CA ALA A 53 -9.15 82.88 7.03
C ALA A 53 -8.50 82.24 8.26
N ASN A 54 -8.38 83.04 9.32
CA ASN A 54 -7.96 82.58 10.65
C ASN A 54 -9.14 82.71 11.61
N ILE A 55 -9.57 81.62 12.22
CA ILE A 55 -10.79 81.57 13.02
C ILE A 55 -10.47 81.03 14.40
N THR A 56 -10.95 81.71 15.44
CA THR A 56 -10.90 81.26 16.84
C THR A 56 -12.29 81.31 17.44
N ALA A 57 -12.79 80.17 17.93
CA ALA A 57 -14.17 80.01 18.41
C ALA A 57 -14.28 79.16 19.68
N GLY A 58 -15.39 79.27 20.40
CA GLY A 58 -15.83 78.28 21.38
C GLY A 58 -16.21 76.99 20.66
N ASN A 59 -17.39 76.99 20.04
CA ASN A 59 -17.77 76.04 18.97
C ASN A 59 -17.76 76.76 17.62
N PHE A 60 -17.40 76.05 16.55
CA PHE A 60 -17.56 76.54 15.18
C PHE A 60 -18.56 75.66 14.43
N THR A 61 -19.69 76.24 14.02
CA THR A 61 -20.69 75.56 13.20
C THR A 61 -20.82 76.25 11.85
N LEU A 62 -20.70 75.48 10.77
CA LEU A 62 -21.01 75.90 9.41
C LEU A 62 -22.10 74.98 8.87
N ASN A 63 -23.17 75.56 8.34
CA ASN A 63 -24.25 74.81 7.68
C ASN A 63 -24.59 75.44 6.33
N ALA A 64 -24.27 74.73 5.24
CA ALA A 64 -24.67 75.10 3.89
C ALA A 64 -25.77 74.16 3.36
N THR A 65 -26.98 74.69 3.15
CA THR A 65 -28.18 73.85 2.97
C THR A 65 -28.45 73.40 1.54
N ALA A 66 -27.90 74.04 0.50
CA ALA A 66 -28.32 73.75 -0.89
C ALA A 66 -27.23 73.85 -1.98
N ASN A 67 -26.24 74.75 -1.83
CA ASN A 67 -25.21 75.04 -2.83
C ASN A 67 -23.80 74.69 -2.34
N GLY A 68 -23.73 73.86 -1.30
CA GLY A 68 -22.53 73.34 -0.67
C GLY A 68 -21.69 74.37 0.10
N SER A 69 -20.56 73.92 0.62
CA SER A 69 -19.60 74.75 1.34
C SER A 69 -18.16 74.54 0.89
N ASN A 70 -17.32 75.56 1.05
CA ASN A 70 -15.90 75.49 0.68
C ASN A 70 -15.03 76.20 1.72
N LEU A 71 -14.08 75.48 2.29
CA LEU A 71 -12.97 76.01 3.10
C LEU A 71 -11.70 75.94 2.27
N ASN A 72 -11.00 77.06 2.11
CA ASN A 72 -9.76 77.10 1.33
C ASN A 72 -8.67 77.89 2.07
N ASN A 73 -7.55 77.23 2.40
CA ASN A 73 -6.46 77.82 3.19
C ASN A 73 -6.94 78.43 4.53
N VAL A 74 -7.66 77.64 5.32
CA VAL A 74 -8.26 78.07 6.59
C VAL A 74 -7.51 77.49 7.78
N THR A 75 -7.20 78.33 8.75
CA THR A 75 -6.78 77.90 10.10
C THR A 75 -7.93 78.16 11.06
N LEU A 76 -8.50 77.10 11.63
CA LEU A 76 -9.63 77.14 12.55
C LEU A 76 -9.23 76.51 13.89
N MET A 77 -9.35 77.27 14.97
CA MET A 77 -9.08 76.84 16.34
C MET A 77 -10.36 76.96 17.16
N ALA A 78 -10.93 75.83 17.57
CA ALA A 78 -12.08 75.76 18.47
C ALA A 78 -11.67 75.20 19.83
N VAL A 79 -12.27 75.75 20.90
CA VAL A 79 -12.13 75.19 22.24
C VAL A 79 -12.90 73.88 22.35
N HIS A 80 -14.09 73.79 21.76
CA HIS A 80 -14.98 72.63 21.78
C HIS A 80 -15.14 72.05 20.37
N ASP A 81 -16.35 71.99 19.83
CA ASP A 81 -16.64 71.29 18.59
C ASP A 81 -16.43 72.15 17.34
N ILE A 82 -16.01 71.49 16.26
CA ILE A 82 -16.04 72.01 14.89
C ILE A 82 -17.04 71.15 14.11
N ILE A 83 -18.15 71.75 13.67
CA ILE A 83 -19.22 71.08 12.92
C ILE A 83 -19.36 71.77 11.57
N LEU A 84 -19.13 71.06 10.48
CA LEU A 84 -19.26 71.57 9.11
C LEU A 84 -20.23 70.69 8.34
N THR A 85 -21.30 71.28 7.82
CA THR A 85 -22.27 70.59 6.98
C THR A 85 -22.44 71.31 5.64
N GLY A 86 -22.58 70.54 4.56
CA GLY A 86 -22.79 71.08 3.22
C GLY A 86 -23.57 70.14 2.32
N SER A 87 -24.59 70.65 1.65
CA SER A 87 -25.42 69.92 0.69
C SER A 87 -25.40 70.61 -0.68
N ASN A 88 -25.27 69.85 -1.77
CA ASN A 88 -25.28 70.38 -3.15
C ASN A 88 -25.92 69.39 -4.13
N THR A 89 -26.68 69.82 -5.12
CA THR A 89 -27.22 68.90 -6.14
C THR A 89 -26.17 68.48 -7.17
N THR A 90 -25.37 69.42 -7.71
CA THR A 90 -24.49 69.17 -8.87
C THR A 90 -23.00 69.20 -8.55
N GLY A 91 -22.61 70.02 -7.56
CA GLY A 91 -21.24 70.19 -7.11
C GLY A 91 -20.92 69.42 -5.84
N VAL A 92 -19.82 69.80 -5.19
CA VAL A 92 -19.38 69.21 -3.93
C VAL A 92 -20.29 69.68 -2.77
N GLY A 93 -20.72 68.76 -1.92
CA GLY A 93 -21.50 69.07 -0.72
C GLY A 93 -20.70 69.92 0.27
N LEU A 94 -19.59 69.39 0.78
CA LEU A 94 -18.61 70.13 1.59
C LEU A 94 -17.20 69.90 1.03
N GLN A 95 -16.48 70.99 0.77
CA GLN A 95 -15.13 70.96 0.24
C GLN A 95 -14.14 71.64 1.19
N LEU A 96 -13.01 70.98 1.44
CA LEU A 96 -11.80 71.58 2.00
C LEU A 96 -10.73 71.54 0.91
N ASN A 97 -10.20 72.70 0.51
CA ASN A 97 -9.21 72.84 -0.55
C ASN A 97 -7.96 73.58 -0.05
N GLY A 98 -6.83 73.40 -0.73
CA GLY A 98 -5.57 74.03 -0.32
C GLY A 98 -5.03 73.47 1.01
N THR A 99 -4.50 74.35 1.86
CA THR A 99 -3.87 73.96 3.14
C THR A 99 -4.76 74.35 4.32
N ASN A 100 -5.55 73.42 4.85
CA ASN A 100 -6.43 73.70 6.00
C ASN A 100 -5.90 73.06 7.29
N THR A 101 -6.03 73.77 8.40
CA THR A 101 -5.74 73.28 9.76
C THR A 101 -6.96 73.52 10.64
N LEU A 102 -7.56 72.44 11.15
CA LEU A 102 -8.74 72.47 12.02
C LEU A 102 -8.36 71.83 13.36
N ASN A 103 -8.36 72.62 14.43
CA ASN A 103 -8.00 72.17 15.77
C ASN A 103 -9.18 72.32 16.72
N ALA A 104 -9.65 71.22 17.31
CA ALA A 104 -10.64 71.16 18.37
C ALA A 104 -9.96 70.66 19.66
N THR A 105 -9.88 71.52 20.69
CA THR A 105 -9.04 71.21 21.87
C THR A 105 -9.76 70.27 22.85
N ASN A 106 -11.03 70.58 23.17
CA ASN A 106 -11.88 69.84 24.11
C ASN A 106 -13.18 69.33 23.47
N GLY A 107 -13.22 69.22 22.14
CA GLY A 107 -14.37 68.73 21.40
C GLY A 107 -13.99 67.96 20.15
N SER A 108 -14.99 67.60 19.38
CA SER A 108 -14.89 66.77 18.18
C SER A 108 -14.87 67.61 16.91
N ILE A 109 -14.36 67.02 15.83
CA ILE A 109 -14.43 67.58 14.48
C ILE A 109 -15.40 66.71 13.67
N SER A 110 -16.54 67.27 13.25
CA SER A 110 -17.56 66.58 12.47
C SER A 110 -17.80 67.28 11.14
N LEU A 111 -17.52 66.60 10.03
CA LEU A 111 -17.72 67.10 8.67
C LEU A 111 -18.73 66.21 7.96
N THR A 112 -19.81 66.81 7.44
CA THR A 112 -20.85 66.10 6.68
C THR A 112 -21.08 66.78 5.33
N GLY A 113 -20.87 66.04 4.25
CA GLY A 113 -21.10 66.50 2.89
C GLY A 113 -22.10 65.60 2.17
N ASN A 114 -23.16 66.19 1.60
CA ASN A 114 -24.16 65.49 0.80
C ASN A 114 -24.17 66.05 -0.63
N SER A 115 -24.16 65.17 -1.63
CA SER A 115 -24.35 65.57 -3.02
C SER A 115 -25.28 64.63 -3.78
N THR A 116 -25.90 65.09 -4.86
CA THR A 116 -26.58 64.18 -5.80
C THR A 116 -25.60 63.73 -6.88
N ASN A 117 -25.06 64.66 -7.67
CA ASN A 117 -24.23 64.33 -8.83
C ASN A 117 -22.72 64.53 -8.60
N GLY A 118 -22.34 65.30 -7.58
CA GLY A 118 -20.95 65.60 -7.24
C GLY A 118 -20.43 64.77 -6.07
N THR A 119 -19.25 65.12 -5.55
CA THR A 119 -18.70 64.48 -4.35
C THR A 119 -19.47 64.92 -3.10
N GLY A 120 -19.80 64.00 -2.19
CA GLY A 120 -20.43 64.34 -0.92
C GLY A 120 -19.53 65.24 -0.08
N LEU A 121 -18.43 64.66 0.43
CA LEU A 121 -17.38 65.36 1.16
C LEU A 121 -16.04 65.20 0.45
N GLN A 122 -15.38 66.32 0.14
CA GLN A 122 -14.07 66.33 -0.54
C GLN A 122 -13.03 67.09 0.28
N LEU A 123 -11.99 66.40 0.73
CA LEU A 123 -10.77 67.03 1.25
C LEU A 123 -9.70 66.93 0.17
N ASN A 124 -9.35 68.05 -0.43
CA ASN A 124 -8.30 68.17 -1.45
C ASN A 124 -7.13 69.02 -0.92
N GLY A 125 -5.91 68.77 -1.41
CA GLY A 125 -4.70 69.42 -0.89
C GLY A 125 -4.26 68.90 0.48
N THR A 126 -3.52 69.70 1.25
CA THR A 126 -2.95 69.30 2.55
C THR A 126 -3.89 69.66 3.69
N ASN A 127 -4.46 68.70 4.40
CA ASN A 127 -5.42 68.98 5.46
C ASN A 127 -5.00 68.34 6.78
N THR A 128 -4.92 69.16 7.83
CA THR A 128 -4.59 68.74 9.20
C THR A 128 -5.81 68.93 10.09
N LEU A 129 -6.34 67.86 10.66
CA LEU A 129 -7.45 67.90 11.61
C LEU A 129 -6.98 67.28 12.93
N ASN A 130 -7.05 68.05 14.02
CA ASN A 130 -6.63 67.60 15.35
C ASN A 130 -7.77 67.77 16.35
N ALA A 131 -8.25 66.67 16.93
CA ALA A 131 -9.21 66.65 18.03
C ALA A 131 -8.54 66.06 19.28
N THR A 132 -8.06 66.91 20.20
CA THR A 132 -7.24 66.43 21.33
C THR A 132 -8.05 65.58 22.31
N ASN A 133 -9.25 66.04 22.70
CA ASN A 133 -10.14 65.33 23.62
C ASN A 133 -11.48 64.92 22.99
N GLY A 134 -11.51 64.74 21.67
CA GLY A 134 -12.72 64.38 20.93
C GLY A 134 -12.42 63.47 19.74
N SER A 135 -13.46 63.13 18.98
CA SER A 135 -13.34 62.29 17.79
C SER A 135 -13.29 63.14 16.52
N ILE A 136 -12.78 62.55 15.44
CA ILE A 136 -12.90 63.10 14.08
C ILE A 136 -13.92 62.24 13.34
N SER A 137 -14.99 62.83 12.80
CA SER A 137 -16.01 62.14 12.02
C SER A 137 -16.17 62.82 10.66
N LEU A 138 -15.87 62.09 9.57
CA LEU A 138 -16.03 62.56 8.20
C LEU A 138 -17.09 61.72 7.50
N THR A 139 -18.21 62.33 7.11
CA THR A 139 -19.33 61.65 6.45
C THR A 139 -19.58 62.27 5.08
N GLY A 140 -19.51 61.45 4.03
CA GLY A 140 -19.74 61.87 2.65
C GLY A 140 -20.79 60.99 1.97
N ASN A 141 -21.89 61.58 1.52
CA ASN A 141 -22.96 60.89 0.80
C ASN A 141 -23.10 61.44 -0.61
N SER A 142 -23.16 60.58 -1.62
CA SER A 142 -23.46 60.96 -2.99
C SER A 142 -24.43 59.98 -3.65
N THR A 143 -25.16 60.41 -4.69
CA THR A 143 -25.86 59.47 -5.57
C THR A 143 -24.92 59.01 -6.67
N ASP A 144 -24.39 59.92 -7.48
CA ASP A 144 -23.59 59.59 -8.67
C ASP A 144 -22.09 59.79 -8.53
N GLY A 145 -21.66 60.72 -7.66
CA GLY A 145 -20.26 61.01 -7.40
C GLY A 145 -19.66 60.16 -6.28
N THR A 146 -18.45 60.46 -5.85
CA THR A 146 -17.82 59.80 -4.69
C THR A 146 -18.50 60.25 -3.40
N GLY A 147 -18.74 59.34 -2.46
CA GLY A 147 -19.28 59.68 -1.13
C GLY A 147 -18.30 60.56 -0.36
N LEU A 148 -17.20 59.95 0.11
CA LEU A 148 -16.09 60.63 0.77
C LEU A 148 -14.81 60.52 -0.06
N PHE A 149 -14.20 61.65 -0.41
CA PHE A 149 -12.94 61.71 -1.14
C PHE A 149 -11.86 62.42 -0.32
N LEU A 150 -10.78 61.71 0.00
CA LEU A 150 -9.60 62.20 0.72
C LEU A 150 -8.38 62.21 -0.22
N GLY A 151 -8.29 63.21 -1.11
CA GLY A 151 -7.18 63.36 -2.06
C GLY A 151 -6.09 64.31 -1.59
N GLY A 152 -4.85 64.14 -2.04
CA GLY A 152 -3.68 64.82 -1.45
C GLY A 152 -3.36 64.32 -0.04
N ASN A 153 -2.54 65.08 0.69
CA ASN A 153 -2.00 64.63 1.99
C ASN A 153 -2.94 64.97 3.16
N LYS A 154 -3.23 63.98 4.02
CA LYS A 154 -4.06 64.14 5.22
C LYS A 154 -3.29 63.80 6.48
N THR A 155 -3.51 64.60 7.51
CA THR A 155 -3.06 64.31 8.87
C THR A 155 -4.25 64.45 9.79
N LEU A 156 -4.72 63.32 10.33
CA LEU A 156 -5.86 63.27 11.24
C LEU A 156 -5.37 62.75 12.59
N SER A 157 -5.56 63.52 13.66
CA SER A 157 -5.15 63.12 15.02
C SER A 157 -6.30 63.26 16.01
N ALA A 158 -6.69 62.15 16.64
CA ALA A 158 -7.68 62.10 17.72
C ALA A 158 -7.06 61.48 18.97
N SER A 159 -6.50 62.28 19.88
CA SER A 159 -5.66 61.74 20.96
C SER A 159 -6.47 60.91 21.99
N ASN A 160 -7.68 61.35 22.33
CA ASN A 160 -8.59 60.65 23.25
C ASN A 160 -9.95 60.31 22.61
N GLY A 161 -9.95 60.04 21.30
CA GLY A 161 -11.17 59.72 20.56
C GLY A 161 -10.88 58.87 19.33
N SER A 162 -11.93 58.61 18.55
CA SER A 162 -11.84 57.78 17.34
C SER A 162 -11.79 58.64 16.08
N ILE A 163 -11.27 58.06 14.99
CA ILE A 163 -11.40 58.62 13.64
C ILE A 163 -12.40 57.76 12.89
N ASN A 164 -13.56 58.33 12.55
CA ASN A 164 -14.64 57.66 11.84
C ASN A 164 -14.80 58.28 10.45
N LEU A 165 -14.63 57.47 9.41
CA LEU A 165 -14.75 57.88 8.02
C LEU A 165 -15.85 57.07 7.36
N THR A 166 -16.92 57.73 6.91
CA THR A 166 -18.08 57.08 6.29
C THR A 166 -18.33 57.67 4.92
N GLY A 167 -18.35 56.80 3.90
CA GLY A 167 -18.59 57.18 2.52
C GLY A 167 -19.65 56.30 1.87
N SER A 168 -20.70 56.91 1.32
CA SER A 168 -21.79 56.19 0.63
C SER A 168 -22.02 56.76 -0.76
N SER A 169 -22.14 55.88 -1.76
CA SER A 169 -22.51 56.25 -3.13
C SER A 169 -23.38 55.21 -3.84
N THR A 170 -24.21 55.62 -4.80
CA THR A 170 -24.89 54.66 -5.69
C THR A 170 -24.02 54.33 -6.91
N SER A 171 -23.56 55.35 -7.64
CA SER A 171 -22.83 55.16 -8.92
C SER A 171 -21.31 55.34 -8.79
N GLY A 172 -20.83 56.00 -7.73
CA GLY A 172 -19.43 56.31 -7.47
C GLY A 172 -18.79 55.45 -6.38
N VAL A 173 -17.54 55.76 -6.03
CA VAL A 173 -16.86 55.11 -4.90
C VAL A 173 -17.50 55.56 -3.59
N GLY A 174 -17.69 54.64 -2.64
CA GLY A 174 -18.20 55.00 -1.31
C GLY A 174 -17.21 55.91 -0.59
N LEU A 175 -16.03 55.36 -0.27
CA LEU A 175 -14.93 56.01 0.42
C LEU A 175 -13.63 55.85 -0.38
N TYR A 176 -12.99 56.97 -0.75
CA TYR A 176 -11.73 57.01 -1.47
C TYR A 176 -10.65 57.65 -0.60
N LEU A 177 -9.67 56.86 -0.17
CA LEU A 177 -8.55 57.27 0.70
C LEU A 177 -7.25 57.34 -0.09
N GLY A 178 -6.74 58.56 -0.27
CA GLY A 178 -5.46 58.84 -0.87
C GLY A 178 -5.48 58.76 -2.40
N GLU A 179 -4.52 59.42 -3.03
CA GLU A 179 -4.16 59.24 -4.44
C GLU A 179 -2.77 58.58 -4.51
N ARG A 180 -2.34 58.07 -5.67
CA ARG A 180 -1.06 57.31 -5.81
C ARG A 180 0.18 57.93 -5.15
N ASN A 181 0.27 59.26 -5.14
CA ASN A 181 1.41 59.99 -4.56
C ASN A 181 1.10 60.68 -3.23
N SER A 182 -0.09 60.41 -2.65
CA SER A 182 -0.49 60.99 -1.37
C SER A 182 0.15 60.24 -0.23
N THR A 183 0.47 60.97 0.85
CA THR A 183 0.85 60.41 2.14
C THR A 183 -0.19 60.81 3.17
N ASN A 184 -0.84 59.82 3.79
CA ASN A 184 -1.85 60.03 4.81
C ASN A 184 -1.41 59.42 6.14
N ALA A 185 -1.59 60.17 7.22
CA ALA A 185 -1.27 59.74 8.58
C ALA A 185 -2.48 59.94 9.48
N PHE A 186 -3.07 58.85 9.95
CA PHE A 186 -4.20 58.84 10.89
C PHE A 186 -3.75 58.27 12.23
N THR A 187 -3.96 59.00 13.32
CA THR A 187 -3.55 58.59 14.66
C THR A 187 -4.69 58.75 15.66
N ALA A 188 -5.12 57.63 16.27
CA ALA A 188 -6.14 57.59 17.32
C ALA A 188 -5.56 56.90 18.57
N THR A 189 -4.84 57.62 19.43
CA THR A 189 -3.98 57.03 20.47
C THR A 189 -4.71 56.14 21.48
N ASN A 190 -5.95 56.48 21.85
CA ASN A 190 -6.80 55.74 22.80
C ASN A 190 -8.17 55.42 22.18
N GLY A 191 -8.22 55.22 20.87
CA GLY A 191 -9.47 55.06 20.14
C GLY A 191 -9.29 54.21 18.89
N SER A 192 -10.36 54.12 18.10
CA SER A 192 -10.36 53.30 16.88
C SER A 192 -10.26 54.16 15.63
N ILE A 193 -9.68 53.61 14.57
CA ILE A 193 -9.85 54.12 13.20
C ILE A 193 -10.88 53.24 12.50
N ASN A 194 -12.02 53.81 12.13
CA ASN A 194 -13.12 53.10 11.46
C ASN A 194 -13.34 53.69 10.06
N LEU A 195 -13.22 52.87 9.02
CA LEU A 195 -13.51 53.22 7.63
C LEU A 195 -14.71 52.40 7.16
N ASN A 196 -15.81 53.09 6.85
CA ASN A 196 -17.06 52.48 6.41
C ASN A 196 -17.40 52.96 5.00
N GLY A 197 -17.39 52.05 4.03
CA GLY A 197 -17.72 52.33 2.65
C GLY A 197 -18.96 51.56 2.19
N VAL A 198 -19.84 52.24 1.45
CA VAL A 198 -20.99 51.62 0.79
C VAL A 198 -21.05 52.09 -0.67
N SER A 199 -21.12 51.16 -1.61
CA SER A 199 -21.32 51.49 -3.03
C SER A 199 -22.19 50.46 -3.75
N VAL A 200 -23.06 50.89 -4.67
CA VAL A 200 -23.78 49.95 -5.54
C VAL A 200 -22.96 49.62 -6.79
N ALA A 201 -22.41 50.62 -7.48
CA ALA A 201 -21.78 50.42 -8.79
C ALA A 201 -20.26 50.23 -8.77
N LYS A 202 -19.56 50.82 -7.80
CA LYS A 202 -18.09 50.82 -7.71
C LYS A 202 -17.63 50.27 -6.37
N SER A 203 -16.35 50.41 -6.08
CA SER A 203 -15.75 49.97 -4.84
C SER A 203 -16.38 50.71 -3.65
N ALA A 204 -16.61 49.99 -2.55
CA ALA A 204 -17.06 50.60 -1.31
C ALA A 204 -15.94 51.39 -0.64
N ILE A 205 -14.74 50.80 -0.55
CA ILE A 205 -13.53 51.44 -0.05
C ILE A 205 -12.42 51.29 -1.10
N GLU A 206 -11.83 52.40 -1.54
CA GLU A 206 -10.57 52.40 -2.29
C GLU A 206 -9.48 53.06 -1.47
N ILE A 207 -8.33 52.40 -1.36
CA ILE A 207 -7.13 52.92 -0.68
C ILE A 207 -6.01 52.95 -1.71
N ARG A 208 -5.38 54.12 -1.87
CA ARG A 208 -4.27 54.37 -2.80
C ARG A 208 -3.17 55.16 -2.11
N GLY A 209 -1.97 55.14 -2.67
CA GLY A 209 -0.83 55.88 -2.13
C GLY A 209 -0.35 55.32 -0.79
N ASN A 210 0.35 56.14 -0.01
CA ASN A 210 1.01 55.70 1.21
C ASN A 210 0.21 56.09 2.44
N ASN A 211 -0.39 55.11 3.12
CA ASN A 211 -1.28 55.36 4.25
C ASN A 211 -0.72 54.72 5.52
N THR A 212 -0.58 55.50 6.59
CA THR A 212 -0.20 55.03 7.92
C THR A 212 -1.35 55.28 8.90
N LEU A 213 -1.96 54.21 9.37
CA LEU A 213 -3.04 54.23 10.36
C LEU A 213 -2.49 53.68 11.67
N THR A 214 -2.63 54.41 12.77
CA THR A 214 -2.18 53.97 14.10
C THR A 214 -3.28 54.22 15.13
N ALA A 215 -3.78 53.16 15.78
CA ALA A 215 -4.91 53.23 16.70
C ALA A 215 -4.90 52.07 17.69
N ASP A 216 -5.80 52.06 18.68
CA ASP A 216 -6.04 50.85 19.49
C ASP A 216 -6.62 49.74 18.62
N ASN A 217 -7.65 50.05 17.83
CA ASN A 217 -8.27 49.13 16.87
C ASN A 217 -8.39 49.80 15.50
N ILE A 218 -8.27 49.01 14.43
CA ILE A 218 -8.47 49.48 13.05
C ILE A 218 -9.52 48.61 12.39
N ASN A 219 -10.63 49.21 11.96
CA ASN A 219 -11.75 48.51 11.35
C ASN A 219 -12.07 49.09 9.97
N LEU A 220 -12.03 48.26 8.93
CA LEU A 220 -12.46 48.61 7.58
C LEU A 220 -13.65 47.73 7.21
N THR A 221 -14.80 48.33 6.89
CA THR A 221 -16.00 47.64 6.44
C THR A 221 -16.47 48.21 5.11
N GLY A 222 -16.31 47.44 4.04
CA GLY A 222 -16.69 47.83 2.69
C GLY A 222 -17.81 46.95 2.14
N ASN A 223 -18.96 47.54 1.82
CA ASN A 223 -20.11 46.84 1.26
C ASN A 223 -20.40 47.33 -0.17
N SER A 224 -20.07 46.49 -1.16
CA SER A 224 -20.27 46.77 -2.59
C SER A 224 -21.32 45.84 -3.21
N THR A 225 -22.09 46.32 -4.19
CA THR A 225 -22.97 45.43 -4.98
C THR A 225 -22.27 44.90 -6.24
N LYS A 226 -21.45 45.70 -6.94
CA LYS A 226 -20.92 45.35 -8.28
C LYS A 226 -19.40 45.29 -8.42
N SER A 227 -18.65 45.84 -7.48
CA SER A 227 -17.19 45.97 -7.55
C SER A 227 -16.56 45.54 -6.21
N PHE A 228 -15.44 46.14 -5.79
CA PHE A 228 -14.72 45.73 -4.59
C PHE A 228 -15.42 46.14 -3.28
N GLY A 229 -15.49 45.25 -2.29
CA GLY A 229 -15.79 45.67 -0.91
C GLY A 229 -14.68 46.59 -0.40
N ILE A 230 -13.45 46.07 -0.37
CA ILE A 230 -12.22 46.81 -0.06
C ILE A 230 -11.21 46.58 -1.17
N ASP A 231 -10.67 47.67 -1.72
CA ASP A 231 -9.61 47.64 -2.72
C ASP A 231 -8.43 48.52 -2.30
N ALA A 232 -7.38 47.90 -1.77
CA ALA A 232 -6.10 48.55 -1.46
C ALA A 232 -5.04 48.12 -2.48
N GLN A 233 -4.62 49.07 -3.32
CA GLN A 233 -3.59 48.86 -4.36
C GLN A 233 -2.91 50.19 -4.71
N ASP A 234 -1.87 50.14 -5.54
CA ASP A 234 -1.10 51.28 -6.02
C ASP A 234 -0.49 52.12 -4.87
N GLY A 235 0.13 51.47 -3.88
CA GLY A 235 0.76 52.16 -2.75
C GLY A 235 1.22 51.25 -1.61
N ALA A 236 1.82 51.84 -0.56
CA ALA A 236 2.25 51.13 0.64
C ALA A 236 1.36 51.49 1.85
N ASN A 237 0.63 50.51 2.38
CA ASN A 237 -0.28 50.74 3.51
C ASN A 237 0.26 50.08 4.78
N THR A 238 0.33 50.84 5.87
CA THR A 238 0.72 50.36 7.20
C THR A 238 -0.42 50.60 8.18
N LEU A 239 -0.99 49.52 8.71
CA LEU A 239 -2.02 49.54 9.73
C LEU A 239 -1.42 49.00 11.03
N ASN A 240 -1.33 49.86 12.06
CA ASN A 240 -0.77 49.53 13.37
C ASN A 240 -1.86 49.63 14.46
N ALA A 241 -2.42 48.50 14.87
CA ALA A 241 -3.30 48.40 16.03
C ALA A 241 -2.45 48.15 17.30
N THR A 242 -2.19 49.19 18.08
CA THR A 242 -1.17 49.18 19.16
C THR A 242 -1.58 48.38 20.39
N ASN A 243 -2.89 48.30 20.68
CA ASN A 243 -3.42 47.62 21.87
C ASN A 243 -4.52 46.59 21.55
N GLY A 244 -5.08 46.61 20.34
CA GLY A 244 -6.22 45.79 19.95
C GLY A 244 -6.00 45.14 18.58
N SER A 245 -7.10 45.03 17.83
CA SER A 245 -7.18 44.19 16.63
C SER A 245 -7.29 45.00 15.33
N ILE A 246 -6.94 44.35 14.22
CA ILE A 246 -7.23 44.82 12.86
C ILE A 246 -8.35 43.95 12.29
N ASN A 247 -9.47 44.57 11.90
CA ASN A 247 -10.60 43.87 11.30
C ASN A 247 -10.88 44.44 9.90
N LEU A 248 -10.75 43.60 8.87
CA LEU A 248 -11.07 43.95 7.49
C LEU A 248 -12.23 43.09 7.01
N THR A 249 -13.35 43.72 6.66
CA THR A 249 -14.54 43.04 6.15
C THR A 249 -14.92 43.62 4.80
N GLY A 250 -14.65 42.86 3.73
CA GLY A 250 -14.96 43.25 2.35
C GLY A 250 -16.07 42.39 1.77
N ASN A 251 -17.25 42.96 1.56
CA ASN A 251 -18.41 42.25 1.03
C ASN A 251 -18.73 42.72 -0.40
N SER A 252 -18.99 41.77 -1.30
CA SER A 252 -19.41 42.07 -2.66
C SER A 252 -20.39 41.05 -3.25
N GLN A 253 -21.48 41.52 -3.87
CA GLN A 253 -22.50 40.66 -4.48
C GLN A 253 -22.24 40.30 -5.96
N LYS A 254 -21.32 40.99 -6.65
CA LYS A 254 -20.95 40.70 -8.05
C LYS A 254 -19.50 41.07 -8.39
N GLY A 255 -18.66 41.32 -7.39
CA GLY A 255 -17.26 41.68 -7.55
C GLY A 255 -16.37 40.95 -6.54
N VAL A 256 -15.19 41.49 -6.28
CA VAL A 256 -14.25 40.95 -5.29
C VAL A 256 -14.60 41.46 -3.90
N GLY A 257 -14.49 40.65 -2.85
CA GLY A 257 -14.73 41.09 -1.49
C GLY A 257 -13.64 42.03 -1.01
N LEU A 258 -12.41 41.53 -0.97
CA LEU A 258 -11.27 42.23 -0.41
C LEU A 258 -10.00 41.99 -1.23
N GLN A 259 -9.31 43.08 -1.56
CA GLN A 259 -8.04 43.04 -2.25
C GLN A 259 -6.99 43.88 -1.50
N LEU A 260 -5.85 43.26 -1.20
CA LEU A 260 -4.61 43.88 -0.72
C LEU A 260 -3.50 43.57 -1.74
N LYS A 261 -3.17 44.53 -2.59
CA LYS A 261 -2.07 44.44 -3.57
C LYS A 261 -0.96 45.39 -3.19
N ASP A 262 0.23 45.11 -3.73
CA ASP A 262 1.47 45.80 -3.41
C ASP A 262 1.83 45.66 -1.93
N THR A 263 2.60 46.60 -1.36
CA THR A 263 3.14 46.45 0.00
C THR A 263 2.09 46.79 1.06
N ASN A 264 1.59 45.77 1.77
CA ASN A 264 0.68 45.98 2.90
C ASN A 264 1.29 45.40 4.17
N THR A 265 1.35 46.21 5.23
CA THR A 265 1.84 45.81 6.55
C THR A 265 0.74 45.98 7.57
N LEU A 266 0.29 44.89 8.18
CA LEU A 266 -0.73 44.88 9.22
C LEU A 266 -0.06 44.39 10.51
N ASN A 267 0.03 45.25 11.52
CA ASN A 267 0.59 44.92 12.82
C ASN A 267 -0.48 45.12 13.90
N ALA A 268 -0.91 44.04 14.54
CA ALA A 268 -1.85 44.08 15.64
C ALA A 268 -1.23 43.55 16.93
N ALA A 269 -1.54 44.19 18.06
CA ALA A 269 -1.25 43.62 19.36
C ALA A 269 -2.12 42.38 19.61
N GLY A 270 -3.44 42.51 19.38
CA GLY A 270 -4.44 41.46 19.38
C GLY A 270 -4.62 40.82 17.99
N ASP A 271 -5.85 40.47 17.62
CA ASP A 271 -6.13 39.67 16.42
C ASP A 271 -6.00 40.46 15.11
N VAL A 272 -5.74 39.75 14.01
CA VAL A 272 -5.97 40.23 12.65
C VAL A 272 -7.03 39.36 11.99
N ASN A 273 -8.20 39.93 11.72
CA ASN A 273 -9.32 39.25 11.08
C ASN A 273 -9.57 39.82 9.68
N ILE A 274 -9.49 38.97 8.66
CA ILE A 274 -9.73 39.33 7.27
C ILE A 274 -10.88 38.47 6.75
N ASN A 275 -12.03 39.09 6.53
CA ASN A 275 -13.25 38.41 6.12
C ASN A 275 -13.72 38.92 4.76
N GLY A 276 -14.12 37.98 3.91
CA GLY A 276 -14.70 38.24 2.61
C GLY A 276 -15.93 37.36 2.39
N THR A 277 -17.10 37.97 2.22
CA THR A 277 -18.33 37.26 1.81
C THR A 277 -18.88 37.77 0.49
N GLY A 278 -19.32 36.87 -0.37
CA GLY A 278 -19.92 37.26 -1.64
C GLY A 278 -20.55 36.17 -2.47
N HIS A 279 -21.16 36.63 -3.57
CA HIS A 279 -21.82 35.82 -4.58
C HIS A 279 -21.41 36.40 -5.94
N LEU A 280 -21.31 35.59 -6.99
CA LEU A 280 -21.24 36.08 -8.36
C LEU A 280 -22.43 35.49 -9.14
N SER A 281 -23.13 36.31 -9.93
CA SER A 281 -24.26 35.84 -10.75
C SER A 281 -23.84 34.98 -11.95
N SER A 282 -22.54 34.91 -12.24
CA SER A 282 -21.92 34.10 -13.29
C SER A 282 -20.49 33.81 -12.87
N GLY A 283 -20.01 32.58 -13.09
CA GLY A 283 -18.63 32.19 -12.73
C GLY A 283 -17.60 33.19 -13.25
N ALA A 284 -16.85 33.82 -12.35
CA ALA A 284 -15.68 34.58 -12.76
C ALA A 284 -14.51 33.60 -12.90
N GLY A 285 -13.85 33.66 -14.05
CA GLY A 285 -12.73 32.77 -14.38
C GLY A 285 -11.49 32.99 -13.50
N PRO A 286 -10.41 32.26 -13.80
CA PRO A 286 -9.24 32.19 -12.94
C PRO A 286 -8.54 33.54 -12.74
N GLY A 287 -7.97 33.75 -11.54
CA GLY A 287 -7.15 34.91 -11.20
C GLY A 287 -7.85 36.05 -10.44
N VAL A 288 -9.14 35.90 -10.11
CA VAL A 288 -9.87 36.80 -9.20
C VAL A 288 -10.19 36.11 -7.88
N GLY A 289 -9.20 36.06 -6.98
CA GLY A 289 -9.43 35.66 -5.60
C GLY A 289 -10.40 36.61 -4.91
N PHE A 290 -11.39 36.08 -4.19
CA PHE A 290 -12.37 36.92 -3.50
C PHE A 290 -11.78 37.65 -2.30
N ILE A 291 -10.89 36.97 -1.58
CA ILE A 291 -9.84 37.56 -0.76
C ILE A 291 -8.54 37.40 -1.53
N TYR A 292 -8.00 38.50 -2.03
CA TYR A 292 -6.74 38.54 -2.76
C TYR A 292 -5.69 39.29 -1.96
N ILE A 293 -4.67 38.60 -1.48
CA ILE A 293 -3.57 39.21 -0.72
C ILE A 293 -2.26 38.91 -1.43
N GLN A 294 -1.55 39.97 -1.78
CA GLN A 294 -0.25 39.91 -2.40
C GLN A 294 0.74 40.83 -1.68
N ASN A 295 2.00 40.39 -1.56
CA ASN A 295 3.13 41.19 -1.05
C ASN A 295 2.83 41.80 0.33
N ALA A 296 2.28 40.99 1.23
CA ALA A 296 1.80 41.44 2.53
C ALA A 296 2.58 40.80 3.70
N THR A 297 2.78 41.59 4.75
CA THR A 297 3.24 41.11 6.06
C THR A 297 2.15 41.38 7.08
N ILE A 298 1.65 40.31 7.70
CA ILE A 298 0.56 40.36 8.68
C ILE A 298 1.08 39.77 9.98
N THR A 299 1.08 40.58 11.04
CA THR A 299 1.60 40.21 12.35
C THR A 299 0.55 40.41 13.43
N SER A 300 0.32 39.37 14.23
CA SER A 300 -0.36 39.45 15.52
C SER A 300 0.63 39.12 16.63
N SER A 301 0.83 40.03 17.58
CA SER A 301 1.87 39.87 18.60
C SER A 301 1.46 38.91 19.74
N THR A 302 0.15 38.84 20.04
CA THR A 302 -0.42 38.04 21.14
C THR A 302 -1.73 37.35 20.79
N GLY A 303 -2.35 37.70 19.66
CA GLY A 303 -3.62 37.13 19.20
C GLY A 303 -3.45 36.21 18.00
N ASN A 304 -4.55 36.03 17.28
CA ASN A 304 -4.66 35.13 16.14
C ASN A 304 -4.67 35.90 14.82
N ILE A 305 -4.36 35.20 13.72
CA ILE A 305 -4.60 35.68 12.36
C ILE A 305 -5.67 34.78 11.74
N THR A 306 -6.82 35.34 11.38
CA THR A 306 -7.91 34.62 10.70
C THR A 306 -8.17 35.22 9.33
N ILE A 307 -8.16 34.38 8.30
CA ILE A 307 -8.53 34.74 6.91
C ILE A 307 -9.68 33.83 6.48
N ASP A 308 -10.87 34.40 6.30
CA ASP A 308 -12.10 33.65 6.01
C ASP A 308 -12.78 34.13 4.73
N GLY A 309 -12.66 33.33 3.68
CA GLY A 309 -13.31 33.53 2.39
C GLY A 309 -14.46 32.53 2.22
N ASN A 310 -15.69 33.03 2.21
CA ASN A 310 -16.87 32.21 1.89
C ASN A 310 -17.55 32.76 0.63
N VAL A 311 -17.50 31.98 -0.45
CA VAL A 311 -17.95 32.40 -1.77
C VAL A 311 -18.82 31.36 -2.45
N SER A 312 -19.69 31.84 -3.33
CA SER A 312 -20.49 31.03 -4.25
C SER A 312 -20.40 31.58 -5.68
N ASN A 313 -20.34 30.66 -6.63
CA ASN A 313 -19.99 30.78 -8.05
C ASN A 313 -18.62 31.42 -8.33
N ILE A 314 -17.60 31.17 -7.51
CA ILE A 314 -16.25 31.76 -7.67
C ILE A 314 -15.19 30.69 -7.45
N GLU A 315 -14.19 30.59 -8.34
CA GLU A 315 -13.12 29.58 -8.25
C GLU A 315 -12.29 29.71 -6.96
N SER A 316 -11.70 30.89 -6.70
CA SER A 316 -10.79 31.09 -5.56
C SER A 316 -11.39 31.98 -4.46
N ALA A 317 -11.66 31.38 -3.30
CA ALA A 317 -12.11 32.10 -2.12
C ALA A 317 -10.97 32.91 -1.47
N VAL A 318 -9.79 32.30 -1.33
CA VAL A 318 -8.61 32.92 -0.70
C VAL A 318 -7.39 32.69 -1.58
N PHE A 319 -6.71 33.78 -1.95
CA PHE A 319 -5.48 33.77 -2.72
C PHE A 319 -4.36 34.50 -1.98
N LEU A 320 -3.28 33.79 -1.65
CA LEU A 320 -2.09 34.34 -1.00
C LEU A 320 -0.87 34.20 -1.91
N ARG A 321 -0.24 35.33 -2.25
CA ARG A 321 1.00 35.38 -3.03
C ARG A 321 2.06 36.26 -2.36
N ASP A 322 3.21 35.67 -2.04
CA ASP A 322 4.33 36.38 -1.40
C ASP A 322 3.87 37.02 -0.07
N VAL A 323 3.28 36.19 0.81
CA VAL A 323 2.66 36.62 2.07
C VAL A 323 3.40 36.02 3.26
N THR A 324 3.65 36.86 4.28
CA THR A 324 4.16 36.41 5.58
C THR A 324 3.10 36.62 6.65
N LEU A 325 2.73 35.55 7.36
CA LEU A 325 1.81 35.54 8.48
C LEU A 325 2.57 35.18 9.76
N ASN A 326 2.58 36.07 10.76
CA ASN A 326 3.27 35.84 12.03
C ASN A 326 2.33 36.05 13.22
N ALA A 327 1.91 34.95 13.84
CA ALA A 327 1.17 34.89 15.09
C ALA A 327 1.89 33.95 16.07
N SER A 328 3.20 34.15 16.29
CA SER A 328 4.05 33.22 17.07
C SER A 328 3.55 32.85 18.49
N LYS A 329 2.59 33.61 19.06
CA LYS A 329 1.94 33.34 20.36
C LYS A 329 0.45 32.99 20.27
N GLY A 330 -0.09 32.86 19.07
CA GLY A 330 -1.48 32.52 18.79
C GLY A 330 -1.57 31.53 17.63
N ASP A 331 -2.71 31.54 16.96
CA ASP A 331 -3.03 30.62 15.87
C ASP A 331 -3.20 31.35 14.53
N ILE A 332 -2.92 30.65 13.43
CA ILE A 332 -3.24 31.10 12.07
C ILE A 332 -4.34 30.19 11.53
N SER A 333 -5.47 30.77 11.12
CA SER A 333 -6.57 30.03 10.49
C SER A 333 -6.88 30.61 9.11
N ILE A 334 -6.83 29.76 8.08
CA ILE A 334 -7.23 30.10 6.71
C ILE A 334 -8.40 29.21 6.33
N ARG A 335 -9.54 29.81 6.01
CA ARG A 335 -10.75 29.10 5.61
C ARG A 335 -11.20 29.60 4.25
N GLY A 336 -11.38 28.69 3.31
CA GLY A 336 -11.94 28.97 2.00
C GLY A 336 -13.02 27.96 1.65
N THR A 337 -14.20 28.45 1.26
CA THR A 337 -15.28 27.62 0.69
C THR A 337 -15.68 28.17 -0.67
N SER A 338 -15.73 27.29 -1.68
CA SER A 338 -16.20 27.56 -3.05
C SER A 338 -17.10 26.43 -3.54
N ASP A 339 -17.88 26.70 -4.58
CA ASP A 339 -18.77 25.79 -5.30
C ASP A 339 -18.52 25.77 -6.82
N TYR A 340 -17.45 26.41 -7.31
CA TYR A 340 -17.16 26.55 -8.74
C TYR A 340 -15.85 25.85 -9.12
N ALA A 341 -15.90 25.06 -10.19
CA ALA A 341 -14.78 24.33 -10.76
C ALA A 341 -14.46 24.87 -12.16
N ALA A 342 -13.20 25.25 -12.41
CA ALA A 342 -12.72 25.62 -13.73
C ALA A 342 -11.54 24.74 -14.16
N LYS A 343 -11.21 24.75 -15.45
CA LYS A 343 -10.02 24.07 -15.98
C LYS A 343 -8.78 24.92 -15.71
N HIS A 344 -7.70 24.27 -15.26
CA HIS A 344 -6.37 24.88 -15.27
C HIS A 344 -5.87 24.93 -16.72
N THR A 345 -5.76 26.14 -17.27
CA THR A 345 -5.25 26.38 -18.62
C THR A 345 -3.89 27.08 -18.62
N HIS A 346 -3.48 27.65 -17.49
CA HIS A 346 -2.23 28.39 -17.32
C HIS A 346 -1.70 28.21 -15.89
N VAL A 347 -0.45 28.64 -15.65
CA VAL A 347 0.04 28.86 -14.28
C VAL A 347 -0.95 29.80 -13.61
N PHE A 348 -1.05 29.65 -12.30
CA PHE A 348 -1.78 30.59 -11.50
C PHE A 348 -3.32 30.53 -11.66
N GLN A 349 -3.88 29.32 -11.82
CA GLN A 349 -5.31 29.04 -11.93
C GLN A 349 -5.66 27.87 -11.01
N GLY A 350 -6.88 27.82 -10.49
CA GLY A 350 -7.30 26.78 -9.54
C GLY A 350 -7.39 27.17 -8.08
N GLY A 351 -7.98 26.26 -7.31
CA GLY A 351 -7.98 26.25 -5.85
C GLY A 351 -8.99 27.19 -5.18
N THR A 352 -9.84 26.63 -4.33
CA THR A 352 -10.62 27.42 -3.36
C THR A 352 -9.70 28.25 -2.46
N VAL A 353 -8.66 27.61 -1.92
CA VAL A 353 -7.57 28.24 -1.17
C VAL A 353 -6.29 28.02 -1.94
N TRP A 354 -5.48 29.07 -2.04
CA TRP A 354 -4.25 28.97 -2.80
C TRP A 354 -3.10 29.69 -2.13
N LEU A 355 -2.01 28.94 -1.96
CA LEU A 355 -0.78 29.37 -1.33
C LEU A 355 0.38 29.37 -2.33
N TYR A 356 1.01 30.53 -2.50
CA TYR A 356 2.23 30.68 -3.27
C TYR A 356 3.22 31.58 -2.54
N ASN A 357 4.43 31.06 -2.29
CA ASN A 357 5.46 31.78 -1.52
C ASN A 357 4.93 32.31 -0.17
N THR A 358 4.26 31.45 0.58
CA THR A 358 3.59 31.82 1.83
C THR A 358 4.35 31.26 3.02
N ASN A 359 4.69 32.14 3.96
CA ASN A 359 5.39 31.78 5.20
C ASN A 359 4.48 32.01 6.40
N MET A 360 4.37 31.02 7.28
CA MET A 360 3.50 31.03 8.46
C MET A 360 4.28 30.65 9.71
N THR A 361 4.08 31.41 10.78
CA THR A 361 4.65 31.13 12.11
C THR A 361 3.58 31.32 13.17
N ALA A 362 3.20 30.25 13.86
CA ALA A 362 2.17 30.24 14.90
C ALA A 362 2.35 29.06 15.87
N GLN A 363 1.53 28.98 16.91
CA GLN A 363 1.43 27.74 17.71
C GLN A 363 0.71 26.65 16.91
N ASN A 364 -0.44 26.99 16.33
CA ASN A 364 -1.20 26.13 15.43
C ASN A 364 -1.53 26.87 14.13
N ILE A 365 -1.43 26.15 13.02
CA ILE A 365 -1.73 26.62 11.66
C ILE A 365 -2.81 25.70 11.10
N ASP A 366 -4.02 26.21 10.91
CA ASP A 366 -5.16 25.47 10.40
C ASP A 366 -5.60 26.01 9.04
N ILE A 367 -5.45 25.20 8.00
CA ILE A 367 -5.90 25.52 6.63
C ILE A 367 -7.07 24.61 6.29
N ASN A 368 -8.24 25.19 6.05
CA ASN A 368 -9.45 24.47 5.66
C ASN A 368 -9.92 24.96 4.30
N ALA A 369 -9.91 24.08 3.30
CA ALA A 369 -10.31 24.39 1.95
C ALA A 369 -11.42 23.43 1.49
N THR A 370 -12.57 23.96 1.09
CA THR A 370 -13.69 23.15 0.60
C THR A 370 -14.09 23.60 -0.80
N ASN A 371 -14.08 22.69 -1.76
CA ASN A 371 -14.69 22.90 -3.07
C ASN A 371 -15.88 21.94 -3.26
N THR A 372 -17.09 22.49 -3.25
CA THR A 372 -18.31 21.69 -3.42
C THR A 372 -18.65 21.38 -4.89
N ASN A 373 -18.01 22.07 -5.85
CA ASN A 373 -18.19 21.90 -7.30
C ASN A 373 -19.65 21.84 -7.77
N ALA A 374 -20.56 22.59 -7.12
CA ALA A 374 -21.98 22.59 -7.43
C ALA A 374 -22.33 23.24 -8.79
N THR A 375 -21.45 24.11 -9.32
CA THR A 375 -21.64 24.81 -10.60
C THR A 375 -20.54 24.45 -11.61
N VAL A 376 -20.91 24.09 -12.83
CA VAL A 376 -20.02 23.50 -13.84
C VAL A 376 -19.78 24.44 -15.03
N GLY A 377 -18.52 24.72 -15.36
CA GLY A 377 -18.14 25.36 -16.62
C GLY A 377 -18.18 24.40 -17.82
N ASN A 378 -18.41 24.92 -19.03
CA ASN A 378 -18.73 24.16 -20.27
C ASN A 378 -17.61 23.26 -20.87
N SER A 379 -16.53 22.90 -20.15
CA SER A 379 -15.47 22.02 -20.72
C SER A 379 -14.47 21.51 -19.68
N TYR A 380 -14.07 20.22 -19.81
CA TYR A 380 -12.97 19.46 -19.13
C TYR A 380 -12.57 19.93 -17.71
N LEU A 381 -13.01 19.21 -16.68
CA LEU A 381 -13.02 19.60 -15.26
C LEU A 381 -11.63 19.55 -14.58
N TYR A 382 -11.18 20.63 -13.91
CA TYR A 382 -10.05 20.58 -12.93
C TYR A 382 -10.20 21.63 -11.81
N GLY A 383 -11.29 21.64 -11.04
CA GLY A 383 -11.34 22.44 -9.81
C GLY A 383 -10.70 21.69 -8.65
N ASP A 384 -9.80 22.34 -7.90
CA ASP A 384 -9.24 21.81 -6.66
C ASP A 384 -9.69 22.61 -5.43
N ALA A 385 -9.58 22.01 -4.24
CA ALA A 385 -9.85 22.73 -3.00
C ALA A 385 -8.64 23.53 -2.52
N LEU A 386 -7.45 22.92 -2.50
CA LEU A 386 -6.22 23.54 -2.05
C LEU A 386 -5.09 23.40 -3.09
N PHE A 387 -4.60 24.53 -3.56
CA PHE A 387 -3.45 24.59 -4.45
C PHE A 387 -2.18 25.00 -3.69
N LEU A 388 -1.12 24.20 -3.80
CA LEU A 388 0.17 24.43 -3.14
C LEU A 388 1.28 24.59 -4.19
N ALA A 389 1.96 25.74 -4.19
CA ALA A 389 3.07 26.02 -5.11
C ALA A 389 4.14 26.94 -4.52
N GLY A 390 5.33 26.93 -5.14
CA GLY A 390 6.45 27.78 -4.75
C GLY A 390 7.10 27.34 -3.44
N ASN A 391 7.44 28.30 -2.58
CA ASN A 391 8.11 28.05 -1.30
C ASN A 391 7.15 28.26 -0.13
N LEU A 392 6.81 27.19 0.57
CA LEU A 392 5.89 27.22 1.69
C LEU A 392 6.65 26.87 2.98
N THR A 393 6.52 27.72 3.99
CA THR A 393 7.15 27.50 5.30
C THR A 393 6.10 27.52 6.39
N PHE A 394 6.09 26.48 7.22
CA PHE A 394 5.20 26.31 8.35
C PHE A 394 6.03 26.09 9.62
N THR A 395 5.93 27.01 10.58
CA THR A 395 6.55 26.88 11.90
C THR A 395 5.47 26.79 12.97
N GLY A 396 5.38 25.65 13.65
CA GLY A 396 4.29 25.30 14.57
C GLY A 396 3.54 24.03 14.15
N ASN A 397 2.53 23.63 14.94
CA ASN A 397 1.63 22.54 14.57
C ASN A 397 0.83 22.95 13.32
N THR A 398 0.74 22.07 12.33
CA THR A 398 0.08 22.38 11.05
C THR A 398 -0.97 21.34 10.73
N THR A 399 -2.22 21.77 10.57
CA THR A 399 -3.33 20.95 10.08
C THR A 399 -3.81 21.52 8.76
N ILE A 400 -3.84 20.69 7.73
CA ILE A 400 -4.40 21.03 6.42
C ILE A 400 -5.57 20.08 6.17
N ASN A 401 -6.77 20.62 6.00
CA ASN A 401 -7.95 19.87 5.60
C ASN A 401 -8.44 20.41 4.27
N ALA A 402 -8.43 19.57 3.26
CA ALA A 402 -8.95 19.89 1.93
C ALA A 402 -10.01 18.89 1.53
N THR A 403 -11.17 19.37 1.10
CA THR A 403 -12.29 18.54 0.66
C THR A 403 -12.77 19.01 -0.70
N ALA A 404 -12.80 18.13 -1.68
CA ALA A 404 -13.35 18.39 -3.00
C ALA A 404 -14.43 17.37 -3.34
N ASN A 405 -15.58 17.81 -3.85
CA ASN A 405 -16.60 16.89 -4.36
C ASN A 405 -16.22 16.30 -5.74
N ARG A 406 -15.42 17.05 -6.51
CA ARG A 406 -14.96 16.76 -7.88
C ARG A 406 -13.56 17.36 -8.04
N GLY A 407 -12.69 16.74 -8.84
CA GLY A 407 -11.29 17.18 -8.95
C GLY A 407 -10.43 16.87 -7.70
N ALA A 408 -9.21 17.40 -7.64
CA ALA A 408 -8.29 17.08 -6.55
C ALA A 408 -8.64 17.84 -5.27
N ALA A 409 -8.51 17.22 -4.10
CA ALA A 409 -8.66 17.95 -2.85
C ALA A 409 -7.42 18.81 -2.60
N ILE A 410 -6.23 18.23 -2.71
CA ILE A 410 -4.97 18.96 -2.73
C ILE A 410 -4.30 18.77 -4.08
N LEU A 411 -3.92 19.88 -4.71
CA LEU A 411 -3.15 19.88 -5.93
C LEU A 411 -1.74 20.42 -5.67
N PHE A 412 -0.73 19.62 -6.00
CA PHE A 412 0.64 20.12 -6.07
C PHE A 412 0.85 20.82 -7.42
N GLY A 413 1.04 22.13 -7.35
CA GLY A 413 0.98 23.04 -8.49
C GLY A 413 2.33 23.33 -9.15
N ALA A 414 2.30 23.53 -10.46
CA ALA A 414 3.45 24.02 -11.23
C ALA A 414 3.65 25.53 -11.05
N THR A 415 4.90 25.98 -11.08
CA THR A 415 5.27 27.42 -10.96
C THR A 415 5.63 28.06 -12.29
N THR A 416 5.81 27.25 -13.35
CA THR A 416 6.26 27.70 -14.66
C THR A 416 5.45 27.06 -15.77
N SER A 417 5.21 27.81 -16.85
CA SER A 417 4.50 27.28 -18.03
C SER A 417 5.30 26.31 -18.88
N PHE A 418 6.62 26.24 -18.67
CA PHE A 418 7.53 25.39 -19.42
C PHE A 418 8.64 24.88 -18.49
N GLY A 419 8.99 23.60 -18.59
CA GLY A 419 10.09 22.99 -17.83
C GLY A 419 9.67 22.48 -16.44
N PRO A 420 10.60 21.81 -15.72
CA PRO A 420 10.29 21.20 -14.43
C PRO A 420 9.92 22.27 -13.38
N SER A 421 8.89 21.99 -12.60
CA SER A 421 8.46 22.85 -11.48
C SER A 421 8.95 22.30 -10.15
N ILE A 422 9.06 23.18 -9.15
CA ILE A 422 9.51 22.82 -7.80
C ILE A 422 8.50 23.36 -6.78
N LEU A 423 8.01 22.48 -5.92
CA LEU A 423 7.28 22.81 -4.70
C LEU A 423 8.18 22.51 -3.51
N ASN A 424 8.51 23.54 -2.72
CA ASN A 424 9.26 23.38 -1.48
C ASN A 424 8.31 23.57 -0.29
N MET A 425 8.22 22.57 0.57
CA MET A 425 7.47 22.65 1.83
C MET A 425 8.42 22.40 3.00
N THR A 426 8.54 23.39 3.87
CA THR A 426 9.37 23.31 5.08
C THR A 426 8.49 23.32 6.32
N PHE A 427 8.60 22.29 7.14
CA PHE A 427 7.89 22.16 8.42
C PHE A 427 8.90 22.19 9.57
N SER A 428 8.66 23.05 10.56
CA SER A 428 9.58 23.23 11.68
C SER A 428 8.85 23.26 13.02
N ASN A 429 9.36 22.51 13.99
CA ASN A 429 8.95 22.54 15.40
C ASN A 429 7.45 22.29 15.63
N GLY A 430 6.91 21.18 15.12
CA GLY A 430 5.49 20.84 15.29
C GLY A 430 5.06 19.56 14.58
N SER A 431 3.85 19.08 14.89
CA SER A 431 3.20 17.99 14.16
C SER A 431 2.53 18.51 12.89
N VAL A 432 2.57 17.74 11.80
CA VAL A 432 1.97 18.10 10.51
C VAL A 432 0.97 17.03 10.10
N VAL A 433 -0.28 17.43 9.86
CA VAL A 433 -1.34 16.55 9.38
C VAL A 433 -1.97 17.17 8.13
N MET A 434 -1.99 16.42 7.02
CA MET A 434 -2.67 16.81 5.79
C MET A 434 -3.76 15.79 5.46
N ASN A 435 -5.02 16.21 5.55
CA ASN A 435 -6.19 15.43 5.19
C ASN A 435 -6.74 15.93 3.86
N ALA A 436 -6.79 15.04 2.88
CA ALA A 436 -7.32 15.32 1.54
C ALA A 436 -8.47 14.34 1.26
N THR A 437 -9.67 14.87 1.00
CA THR A 437 -10.85 14.04 0.75
C THR A 437 -11.49 14.41 -0.58
N ASN A 438 -11.56 13.44 -1.49
CA ASN A 438 -12.35 13.51 -2.71
C ASN A 438 -13.62 12.65 -2.55
N ASN A 439 -14.80 13.28 -2.59
CA ASN A 439 -16.09 12.61 -2.34
C ASN A 439 -16.71 11.93 -3.58
N GLY A 440 -16.00 11.85 -4.72
CA GLY A 440 -16.45 11.11 -5.91
C GLY A 440 -17.90 11.36 -6.38
N THR A 441 -18.50 12.53 -6.14
CA THR A 441 -19.94 12.68 -6.42
C THR A 441 -20.19 12.64 -7.94
N SER A 442 -20.82 11.55 -8.40
CA SER A 442 -21.22 11.34 -9.79
C SER A 442 -22.56 11.98 -10.07
N GLU A 443 -22.57 13.01 -10.92
CA GLU A 443 -23.65 13.36 -11.86
C GLU A 443 -23.38 14.75 -12.49
N ILE A 444 -23.22 14.81 -13.82
CA ILE A 444 -24.05 15.61 -14.74
C ILE A 444 -24.06 14.89 -16.10
N SER A 445 -25.27 14.55 -16.55
CA SER A 445 -25.67 14.12 -17.90
C SER A 445 -24.58 14.03 -18.98
N GLY A 446 -24.15 12.80 -19.27
CA GLY A 446 -23.69 12.33 -20.58
C GLY A 446 -22.56 13.13 -21.24
N ASN A 447 -21.31 12.89 -20.85
CA ASN A 447 -20.40 12.06 -21.68
C ASN A 447 -18.93 12.02 -21.21
N ILE A 448 -18.50 12.64 -20.11
CA ILE A 448 -17.12 12.48 -19.60
C ILE A 448 -17.08 12.70 -18.08
N THR A 449 -16.81 11.65 -17.29
CA THR A 449 -16.53 11.71 -15.85
C THR A 449 -15.05 11.43 -15.60
N GLU A 450 -14.20 12.46 -15.69
CA GLU A 450 -12.82 12.37 -15.17
C GLU A 450 -12.83 12.81 -13.71
N TYR A 451 -12.69 11.85 -12.80
CA TYR A 451 -12.40 12.12 -11.39
C TYR A 451 -10.89 12.25 -11.22
N LYS A 452 -10.45 13.15 -10.33
CA LYS A 452 -9.06 13.22 -9.90
C LYS A 452 -8.94 12.67 -8.49
N SER A 453 -7.75 12.18 -8.21
CA SER A 453 -7.35 11.67 -6.90
C SER A 453 -7.45 12.72 -5.82
N ALA A 454 -7.55 12.29 -4.56
CA ALA A 454 -7.62 13.22 -3.44
C ALA A 454 -6.37 14.10 -3.35
N ILE A 455 -5.19 13.52 -3.60
CA ILE A 455 -3.97 14.28 -3.89
C ILE A 455 -3.53 13.97 -5.30
N ALA A 456 -3.29 15.03 -6.08
CA ALA A 456 -2.78 14.91 -7.43
C ALA A 456 -1.67 15.93 -7.71
N THR A 457 -0.87 15.65 -8.73
CA THR A 457 0.02 16.65 -9.34
C THR A 457 -0.70 17.34 -10.49
N ASP A 458 -0.52 18.65 -10.63
CA ASP A 458 -1.12 19.44 -11.71
C ASP A 458 -0.71 18.92 -13.11
N MET A 459 -1.68 18.79 -14.03
CA MET A 459 -1.49 18.37 -15.42
C MET A 459 -2.07 19.42 -16.36
N TRP A 460 -1.24 19.99 -17.20
CA TRP A 460 -1.63 21.12 -18.03
C TRP A 460 -2.22 20.67 -19.35
N GLY A 461 -3.45 21.11 -19.63
CA GLY A 461 -4.03 21.01 -20.96
C GLY A 461 -3.54 22.13 -21.86
N GLY A 462 -2.62 21.84 -22.78
CA GLY A 462 -2.13 22.77 -23.78
C GLY A 462 -3.17 23.18 -24.83
N PRO A 463 -2.86 24.20 -25.66
CA PRO A 463 -3.74 24.66 -26.72
C PRO A 463 -4.07 23.51 -27.69
N GLY A 464 -5.36 23.22 -27.87
CA GLY A 464 -5.80 22.13 -28.75
C GLY A 464 -5.89 20.75 -28.09
N ASN A 465 -6.02 20.69 -26.76
CA ASN A 465 -6.16 19.45 -25.98
C ASN A 465 -4.88 18.59 -25.92
N THR A 466 -3.71 19.20 -26.10
CA THR A 466 -2.41 18.55 -25.97
C THR A 466 -1.93 18.64 -24.52
N VAL A 467 -1.93 17.54 -23.77
CA VAL A 467 -1.44 17.54 -22.39
C VAL A 467 0.09 17.72 -22.39
N PHE A 468 0.59 18.81 -21.81
CA PHE A 468 2.03 18.97 -21.54
C PHE A 468 2.28 18.48 -20.11
N SER A 469 2.99 17.36 -19.98
CA SER A 469 3.45 16.86 -18.68
C SER A 469 4.92 17.23 -18.51
N TYR A 470 5.20 18.06 -17.50
CA TYR A 470 6.56 18.40 -17.08
C TYR A 470 6.80 17.82 -15.68
N PRO A 471 8.04 17.45 -15.32
CA PRO A 471 8.33 16.91 -13.99
C PRO A 471 7.96 17.94 -12.91
N LEU A 472 7.30 17.51 -11.84
CA LEU A 472 7.07 18.30 -10.63
C LEU A 472 7.89 17.70 -9.50
N HIS A 473 8.90 18.42 -9.02
CA HIS A 473 9.68 18.01 -7.87
C HIS A 473 9.07 18.56 -6.59
N VAL A 474 8.66 17.67 -5.69
CA VAL A 474 8.13 18.00 -4.37
C VAL A 474 9.23 17.78 -3.34
N ASN A 475 9.71 18.84 -2.71
CA ASN A 475 10.71 18.78 -1.66
C ASN A 475 10.04 19.05 -0.32
N ILE A 476 10.10 18.07 0.58
CA ILE A 476 9.58 18.15 1.94
C ILE A 476 10.78 18.16 2.90
N SER A 477 10.92 19.26 3.64
CA SER A 477 11.96 19.43 4.67
C SER A 477 11.33 19.43 6.05
N LEU A 478 11.73 18.47 6.89
CA LEU A 478 11.25 18.31 8.25
C LEU A 478 12.35 18.76 9.23
N SER A 479 12.05 19.69 10.12
CA SER A 479 12.97 20.15 11.16
C SER A 479 12.32 19.96 12.53
N ASN A 480 12.61 18.81 13.16
CA ASN A 480 11.93 18.34 14.37
C ASN A 480 10.40 18.26 14.20
N SER A 481 9.96 17.63 13.09
CA SER A 481 8.54 17.55 12.73
C SER A 481 8.17 16.18 12.19
N ASN A 482 7.00 15.67 12.56
CA ASN A 482 6.42 14.46 11.97
C ASN A 482 5.32 14.85 10.98
N LEU A 483 5.34 14.25 9.80
CA LEU A 483 4.36 14.46 8.73
C LEU A 483 3.43 13.25 8.61
N THR A 484 2.13 13.50 8.63
CA THR A 484 1.08 12.53 8.30
C THR A 484 0.24 13.08 7.15
N ILE A 485 0.15 12.35 6.05
CA ILE A 485 -0.73 12.64 4.92
C ILE A 485 -1.77 11.53 4.84
N CYS A 486 -3.05 11.89 4.81
CA CYS A 486 -4.20 11.00 4.65
C CYS A 486 -5.03 11.48 3.45
N ALA A 487 -4.98 10.73 2.34
CA ALA A 487 -5.67 11.04 1.11
C ALA A 487 -6.74 9.98 0.82
N SER A 488 -8.00 10.37 0.75
CA SER A 488 -9.14 9.46 0.56
C SER A 488 -9.95 9.86 -0.65
N SER A 489 -10.14 8.94 -1.60
CA SER A 489 -11.05 9.13 -2.74
C SER A 489 -12.10 8.01 -2.79
N GLU A 490 -13.29 8.31 -3.29
CA GLU A 490 -14.32 7.30 -3.54
C GLU A 490 -14.09 6.61 -4.89
N ASP A 491 -14.03 7.37 -5.98
CA ASP A 491 -14.02 6.83 -7.36
C ASP A 491 -12.67 6.88 -8.09
N ALA A 492 -11.69 7.62 -7.58
CA ALA A 492 -10.34 7.74 -8.18
C ALA A 492 -9.28 7.20 -7.22
N ASP A 493 -8.00 7.26 -7.60
CA ASP A 493 -6.94 6.84 -6.69
C ASP A 493 -6.88 7.77 -5.45
N GLY A 494 -6.47 7.27 -4.29
CA GLY A 494 -6.27 8.13 -3.12
C GLY A 494 -5.18 9.18 -3.40
N ILE A 495 -4.04 8.71 -3.91
CA ILE A 495 -2.93 9.53 -4.39
C ILE A 495 -2.58 9.09 -5.80
N TYR A 496 -2.47 10.04 -6.72
CA TYR A 496 -2.01 9.81 -8.08
C TYR A 496 -0.97 10.85 -8.45
N GLY A 497 0.13 10.44 -9.06
CA GLY A 497 1.01 11.37 -9.74
C GLY A 497 1.37 10.83 -11.11
N SER A 498 1.21 11.71 -12.09
CA SER A 498 1.45 11.43 -13.50
C SER A 498 2.36 12.50 -14.03
N ASN A 499 3.66 12.31 -13.89
CA ASN A 499 4.64 13.22 -14.46
C ASN A 499 5.95 12.49 -14.68
N MET A 500 6.40 12.45 -15.94
CA MET A 500 7.65 11.80 -16.35
C MET A 500 8.81 12.23 -15.45
N ASN A 501 9.32 11.32 -14.62
CA ASN A 501 10.48 11.47 -13.74
C ASN A 501 10.34 12.53 -12.63
N SER A 502 9.20 12.55 -11.94
CA SER A 502 9.02 13.41 -10.76
C SER A 502 9.75 12.85 -9.54
N PHE A 503 10.13 13.74 -8.61
CA PHE A 503 10.82 13.37 -7.38
C PHE A 503 10.09 13.92 -6.17
N TRP A 504 9.81 13.05 -5.21
CA TRP A 504 9.39 13.41 -3.87
C TRP A 504 10.59 13.21 -2.94
N ASN A 505 11.28 14.31 -2.63
CA ASN A 505 12.44 14.30 -1.75
C ASN A 505 11.99 14.63 -0.33
N ILE A 506 12.21 13.73 0.61
CA ILE A 506 11.87 13.92 2.02
C ILE A 506 13.18 13.94 2.82
N THR A 507 13.42 15.04 3.54
CA THR A 507 14.71 15.31 4.19
C THR A 507 14.55 15.90 5.58
N GLY A 508 15.63 15.86 6.38
CA GLY A 508 15.70 16.51 7.67
C GLY A 508 15.54 15.54 8.85
N THR A 509 14.73 15.89 9.85
CA THR A 509 14.58 15.15 11.12
C THR A 509 13.10 14.96 11.47
N GLY A 510 12.71 13.71 11.69
CA GLY A 510 11.33 13.30 11.99
C GLY A 510 10.83 12.18 11.08
N ASN A 511 9.57 11.78 11.23
CA ASN A 511 8.97 10.69 10.45
C ASN A 511 7.94 11.21 9.44
N ALA A 512 7.82 10.53 8.30
CA ALA A 512 6.80 10.80 7.29
C ALA A 512 5.92 9.55 7.07
N SER A 513 4.61 9.70 7.22
CA SER A 513 3.59 8.69 6.94
C SER A 513 2.66 9.21 5.86
N ILE A 514 2.59 8.54 4.71
CA ILE A 514 1.79 8.93 3.56
C ILE A 514 0.79 7.81 3.29
N THR A 515 -0.49 8.07 3.45
CA THR A 515 -1.55 7.08 3.27
C THR A 515 -2.53 7.52 2.19
N GLY A 516 -2.67 6.71 1.14
CA GLY A 516 -3.70 6.85 0.11
C GLY A 516 -4.76 5.76 0.25
N MET A 517 -6.03 6.14 0.19
CA MET A 517 -7.18 5.26 0.32
C MET A 517 -8.15 5.46 -0.85
N SER A 518 -8.65 4.38 -1.42
CA SER A 518 -9.69 4.42 -2.44
C SER A 518 -10.71 3.30 -2.31
N GLN A 519 -11.96 3.59 -2.68
CA GLN A 519 -13.01 2.55 -2.73
C GLN A 519 -13.04 1.84 -4.08
N HIS A 520 -12.96 2.57 -5.19
CA HIS A 520 -13.06 2.01 -6.55
C HIS A 520 -11.76 2.13 -7.38
N GLY A 521 -10.79 2.95 -6.95
CA GLY A 521 -9.46 3.09 -7.56
C GLY A 521 -8.35 2.50 -6.69
N ASN A 522 -7.10 2.83 -7.00
CA ASN A 522 -5.94 2.41 -6.22
C ASN A 522 -5.79 3.25 -4.94
N GLY A 523 -5.23 2.69 -3.88
CA GLY A 523 -4.87 3.49 -2.70
C GLY A 523 -3.83 4.57 -3.07
N VAL A 524 -2.72 4.12 -3.65
CA VAL A 524 -1.65 4.97 -4.20
C VAL A 524 -1.26 4.46 -5.58
N SER A 525 -1.10 5.37 -6.54
CA SER A 525 -0.57 5.07 -7.87
C SER A 525 0.69 5.90 -8.15
N LEU A 526 1.78 5.20 -8.49
CA LEU A 526 3.10 5.75 -8.80
C LEU A 526 3.40 5.54 -10.30
N GLU A 527 3.02 6.51 -11.12
CA GLU A 527 3.32 6.57 -12.55
C GLU A 527 4.52 7.52 -12.78
N ASP A 528 5.74 6.95 -12.78
CA ASP A 528 7.03 7.67 -12.92
C ASP A 528 7.37 8.63 -11.76
N ILE A 529 6.86 8.37 -10.55
CA ILE A 529 7.25 9.09 -9.33
C ILE A 529 8.37 8.34 -8.62
N ASN A 530 9.47 9.05 -8.34
CA ASN A 530 10.55 8.57 -7.49
C ASN A 530 10.42 9.16 -6.09
N ILE A 531 10.59 8.33 -5.05
CA ILE A 531 10.57 8.78 -3.65
C ILE A 531 11.95 8.57 -3.05
N ASN A 532 12.57 9.67 -2.61
CA ASN A 532 13.89 9.67 -2.01
C ASN A 532 13.85 10.21 -0.59
N ALA A 533 14.00 9.31 0.39
CA ALA A 533 14.08 9.63 1.81
C ALA A 533 15.50 9.44 2.39
N SER A 534 16.53 9.36 1.53
CA SER A 534 17.92 9.18 1.99
C SER A 534 18.44 10.32 2.87
N GLY A 535 17.88 11.52 2.73
CA GLY A 535 18.22 12.68 3.54
C GLY A 535 17.39 12.83 4.83
N LEU A 536 16.50 11.88 5.15
CA LEU A 536 15.67 11.91 6.34
C LEU A 536 16.31 11.10 7.47
N ASN A 537 16.53 11.73 8.62
CA ASN A 537 16.81 11.06 9.87
C ASN A 537 15.48 10.72 10.57
N GLY A 538 14.92 9.58 10.19
CA GLY A 538 13.65 9.02 10.63
C GLY A 538 13.13 8.00 9.63
N THR A 539 11.83 7.70 9.65
CA THR A 539 11.22 6.71 8.75
C THR A 539 10.26 7.35 7.76
N THR A 540 10.25 6.88 6.52
CA THR A 540 9.22 7.19 5.52
C THR A 540 8.39 5.95 5.23
N THR A 541 7.08 6.02 5.47
CA THR A 541 6.13 4.95 5.15
C THR A 541 5.13 5.43 4.10
N LEU A 542 4.93 4.64 3.05
CA LEU A 542 3.91 4.83 2.03
C LEU A 542 2.88 3.70 2.15
N THR A 543 1.65 4.04 2.51
CA THR A 543 0.56 3.07 2.68
C THR A 543 -0.51 3.31 1.62
N GLY A 544 -0.90 2.27 0.91
CA GLY A 544 -1.99 2.29 -0.04
C GLY A 544 -3.09 1.32 0.38
N ILE A 545 -4.34 1.75 0.40
CA ILE A 545 -5.50 0.95 0.81
C ILE A 545 -6.57 1.04 -0.29
N ALA A 546 -6.94 -0.10 -0.88
CA ALA A 546 -8.05 -0.18 -1.82
C ALA A 546 -9.10 -1.15 -1.29
N THR A 547 -10.34 -0.68 -1.06
CA THR A 547 -11.39 -1.52 -0.48
C THR A 547 -12.21 -2.30 -1.50
N GLY A 548 -12.10 -1.96 -2.79
CA GLY A 548 -12.73 -2.66 -3.91
C GLY A 548 -11.72 -3.40 -4.81
N ASN A 549 -11.84 -3.21 -6.13
CA ASN A 549 -11.03 -3.90 -7.15
C ASN A 549 -9.67 -3.24 -7.44
N GLY A 550 -9.43 -2.03 -6.93
CA GLY A 550 -8.14 -1.36 -7.12
C GLY A 550 -7.02 -2.00 -6.30
N ASN A 551 -5.78 -1.66 -6.64
CA ASN A 551 -4.61 -2.12 -5.90
C ASN A 551 -4.36 -1.24 -4.68
N GLY A 552 -3.79 -1.81 -3.61
CA GLY A 552 -3.32 -1.00 -2.48
C GLY A 552 -2.31 0.05 -2.96
N VAL A 553 -1.19 -0.41 -3.52
CA VAL A 553 -0.20 0.44 -4.21
C VAL A 553 0.02 -0.09 -5.63
N ASP A 554 -0.10 0.78 -6.63
CA ASP A 554 0.19 0.48 -8.03
C ASP A 554 1.47 1.20 -8.49
N ILE A 555 2.43 0.44 -9.02
CA ILE A 555 3.69 0.93 -9.58
C ILE A 555 3.67 0.60 -11.07
N SER A 556 3.20 1.54 -11.88
CA SER A 556 2.96 1.37 -13.32
C SER A 556 4.02 2.04 -14.20
N GLY A 557 4.77 3.01 -13.65
CA GLY A 557 5.89 3.66 -14.34
C GLY A 557 7.28 3.18 -13.86
N ASN A 558 8.32 3.94 -14.20
CA ASN A 558 9.67 3.75 -13.67
C ASN A 558 9.80 4.45 -12.32
N THR A 559 9.86 3.67 -11.25
CA THR A 559 9.87 4.18 -9.88
C THR A 559 11.12 3.73 -9.14
N THR A 560 11.78 4.70 -8.52
CA THR A 560 12.89 4.48 -7.57
C THR A 560 12.42 4.78 -6.15
N LEU A 561 12.66 3.86 -5.23
CA LEU A 561 12.38 3.99 -3.80
C LEU A 561 13.68 3.90 -3.00
N ILE A 562 14.01 4.95 -2.24
CA ILE A 562 15.22 5.01 -1.40
C ILE A 562 14.84 5.29 0.05
N ASN A 563 15.07 4.31 0.93
CA ASN A 563 14.68 4.33 2.35
C ASN A 563 13.18 4.54 2.58
N VAL A 564 12.34 3.80 1.84
CA VAL A 564 10.87 3.87 1.93
C VAL A 564 10.27 2.52 2.28
N VAL A 565 9.44 2.48 3.32
CA VAL A 565 8.62 1.30 3.66
C VAL A 565 7.28 1.41 2.93
N VAL A 566 7.00 0.54 1.97
CA VAL A 566 5.74 0.49 1.22
C VAL A 566 4.82 -0.59 1.78
N ASN A 567 3.58 -0.23 2.09
CA ASN A 567 2.54 -1.13 2.59
C ASN A 567 1.27 -1.00 1.74
N GLY A 568 1.05 -1.92 0.82
CA GLY A 568 -0.16 -1.96 0.00
C GLY A 568 -1.17 -2.97 0.54
N ASN A 569 -2.43 -2.57 0.68
CA ASN A 569 -3.54 -3.42 1.13
C ASN A 569 -4.66 -3.37 0.09
N GLY A 570 -4.92 -4.49 -0.57
CA GLY A 570 -6.03 -4.66 -1.53
C GLY A 570 -7.07 -5.64 -1.00
N THR A 571 -8.35 -5.37 -1.22
CA THR A 571 -9.39 -6.38 -0.96
C THR A 571 -9.42 -7.39 -2.11
N ASP A 572 -9.88 -6.97 -3.30
CA ASP A 572 -9.98 -7.84 -4.47
C ASP A 572 -8.88 -7.58 -5.51
N GLY A 573 -8.30 -6.38 -5.52
CA GLY A 573 -7.06 -6.07 -6.25
C GLY A 573 -5.81 -6.50 -5.48
N SER A 574 -4.63 -6.33 -6.10
CA SER A 574 -3.37 -6.70 -5.47
C SER A 574 -3.03 -5.79 -4.28
N GLY A 575 -2.35 -6.33 -3.27
CA GLY A 575 -1.78 -5.49 -2.22
C GLY A 575 -0.82 -4.46 -2.82
N VAL A 576 0.17 -4.94 -3.57
CA VAL A 576 1.04 -4.12 -4.43
C VAL A 576 1.07 -4.69 -5.84
N ASN A 577 0.89 -3.85 -6.87
CA ASN A 577 1.10 -4.21 -8.26
C ASN A 577 2.35 -3.50 -8.80
N ILE A 578 3.25 -4.24 -9.45
CA ILE A 578 4.47 -3.74 -10.09
C ILE A 578 4.40 -4.12 -11.57
N SER A 579 3.76 -3.25 -12.35
CA SER A 579 3.67 -3.40 -13.81
C SER A 579 4.75 -2.61 -14.56
N GLY A 580 5.28 -1.55 -13.93
CA GLY A 580 6.45 -0.80 -14.40
C GLY A 580 7.78 -1.30 -13.82
N ASN A 581 8.84 -0.50 -13.94
CA ASN A 581 10.16 -0.85 -13.40
C ASN A 581 10.33 -0.31 -11.98
N LEU A 582 10.73 -1.16 -11.05
CA LEU A 582 11.01 -0.80 -9.67
C LEU A 582 12.50 -0.92 -9.36
N THR A 583 13.11 0.18 -8.90
CA THR A 583 14.42 0.15 -8.23
C THR A 583 14.22 0.42 -6.75
N SER A 584 14.43 -0.58 -5.91
CA SER A 584 14.31 -0.48 -4.45
C SER A 584 15.69 -0.57 -3.80
N SER A 585 16.10 0.47 -3.07
CA SER A 585 17.46 0.56 -2.52
C SER A 585 17.50 1.17 -1.12
N GLY A 586 18.65 1.05 -0.45
CA GLY A 586 18.80 1.45 0.94
C GLY A 586 18.00 0.51 1.85
N ASN A 587 17.23 1.07 2.78
CA ASN A 587 16.36 0.31 3.69
C ASN A 587 14.91 0.22 3.17
N SER A 588 14.72 0.26 1.85
CA SER A 588 13.38 0.18 1.26
C SER A 588 12.82 -1.24 1.32
N THR A 589 11.55 -1.36 1.70
CA THR A 589 10.81 -2.63 1.76
C THR A 589 9.47 -2.48 1.07
N VAL A 590 8.96 -3.53 0.43
CA VAL A 590 7.65 -3.53 -0.23
C VAL A 590 6.81 -4.67 0.34
N THR A 591 5.73 -4.35 1.03
CA THR A 591 4.78 -5.34 1.58
C THR A 591 3.42 -5.15 0.94
N GLY A 592 2.88 -6.21 0.36
CA GLY A 592 1.54 -6.25 -0.19
C GLY A 592 0.66 -7.29 0.50
N ASN A 593 -0.51 -6.87 0.96
CA ASN A 593 -1.50 -7.74 1.59
C ASN A 593 -2.79 -7.75 0.77
N ALA A 594 -3.30 -8.93 0.46
CA ALA A 594 -4.58 -9.12 -0.21
C ALA A 594 -5.52 -9.97 0.64
N SER A 595 -6.73 -9.47 0.92
CA SER A 595 -7.68 -10.19 1.79
C SER A 595 -8.73 -11.03 1.05
N GLY A 596 -9.04 -10.68 -0.20
CA GLY A 596 -9.99 -11.35 -1.08
C GLY A 596 -9.28 -12.23 -2.11
N ASN A 597 -9.66 -12.10 -3.39
CA ASN A 597 -9.06 -12.90 -4.47
C ASN A 597 -7.77 -12.30 -5.06
N GLY A 598 -7.36 -11.11 -4.61
CA GLY A 598 -6.16 -10.43 -5.10
C GLY A 598 -4.86 -11.12 -4.67
N THR A 599 -3.78 -10.79 -5.37
CA THR A 599 -2.41 -11.24 -5.06
C THR A 599 -1.78 -10.32 -4.01
N GLY A 600 -0.99 -10.83 -3.06
CA GLY A 600 -0.26 -9.98 -2.13
C GLY A 600 0.64 -8.97 -2.86
N VAL A 601 1.58 -9.45 -3.67
CA VAL A 601 2.37 -8.63 -4.61
C VAL A 601 2.36 -9.25 -6.02
N ASP A 602 1.98 -8.49 -7.04
CA ASP A 602 2.03 -8.91 -8.44
C ASP A 602 3.17 -8.21 -9.19
N ILE A 603 4.11 -8.98 -9.77
CA ILE A 603 5.33 -8.48 -10.43
C ILE A 603 5.28 -8.83 -11.91
N ASN A 604 4.84 -7.88 -12.73
CA ASN A 604 4.83 -7.97 -14.18
C ASN A 604 5.99 -7.22 -14.85
N GLY A 605 6.55 -6.21 -14.18
CA GLY A 605 7.68 -5.43 -14.66
C GLY A 605 9.05 -5.92 -14.16
N THR A 606 10.10 -5.11 -14.31
CA THR A 606 11.45 -5.44 -13.81
C THR A 606 11.69 -4.88 -12.42
N VAL A 607 12.27 -5.67 -11.54
CA VAL A 607 12.63 -5.26 -10.17
C VAL A 607 14.15 -5.36 -9.98
N THR A 608 14.75 -4.32 -9.41
CA THR A 608 16.15 -4.30 -8.97
C THR A 608 16.22 -3.94 -7.48
N GLY A 609 16.71 -4.87 -6.67
CA GLY A 609 16.85 -4.71 -5.22
C GLY A 609 15.54 -4.82 -4.44
N GLY A 610 15.69 -4.76 -3.10
CA GLY A 610 14.59 -4.64 -2.14
C GLY A 610 14.11 -5.95 -1.54
N ASP A 611 13.56 -5.83 -0.33
CA ASP A 611 12.83 -6.90 0.36
C ASP A 611 11.34 -6.78 0.02
N ILE A 612 10.80 -7.75 -0.71
CA ILE A 612 9.42 -7.77 -1.19
C ILE A 612 8.66 -8.91 -0.51
N THR A 613 7.61 -8.57 0.22
CA THR A 613 6.76 -9.52 0.93
C THR A 613 5.32 -9.44 0.43
N GLY A 614 4.75 -10.56 0.01
CA GLY A 614 3.36 -10.64 -0.43
C GLY A 614 2.57 -11.65 0.39
N ASN A 615 1.45 -11.21 0.95
CA ASN A 615 0.56 -12.03 1.77
C ASN A 615 -0.84 -12.05 1.16
N ALA A 616 -1.38 -13.24 0.92
CA ALA A 616 -2.76 -13.44 0.48
C ALA A 616 -3.52 -14.32 1.47
N SER A 617 -4.61 -13.79 2.04
CA SER A 617 -5.45 -14.58 2.97
C SER A 617 -6.63 -15.28 2.29
N GLY A 618 -7.01 -14.85 1.09
CA GLY A 618 -8.03 -15.52 0.26
C GLY A 618 -7.42 -16.50 -0.74
N ASN A 619 -7.97 -16.54 -1.97
CA ASN A 619 -7.54 -17.51 -2.99
C ASN A 619 -6.37 -17.04 -3.88
N GLY A 620 -5.93 -15.79 -3.74
CA GLY A 620 -4.81 -15.26 -4.51
C GLY A 620 -3.45 -15.79 -4.05
N ASN A 621 -2.42 -15.53 -4.87
CA ASN A 621 -1.05 -15.89 -4.55
C ASN A 621 -0.43 -14.89 -3.56
N GLY A 622 0.52 -15.33 -2.73
CA GLY A 622 1.31 -14.41 -1.90
C GLY A 622 2.08 -13.42 -2.77
N VAL A 623 2.92 -13.94 -3.67
CA VAL A 623 3.57 -13.17 -4.74
C VAL A 623 3.34 -13.85 -6.09
N ASN A 624 3.05 -13.08 -7.15
CA ASN A 624 3.10 -13.55 -8.53
C ASN A 624 4.27 -12.90 -9.26
N ILE A 625 5.02 -13.67 -10.05
CA ILE A 625 6.18 -13.23 -10.82
C ILE A 625 5.97 -13.63 -12.27
N SER A 626 5.83 -12.62 -13.12
CA SER A 626 5.89 -12.76 -14.58
C SER A 626 6.98 -11.89 -15.22
N GLY A 627 7.61 -11.00 -14.43
CA GLY A 627 8.73 -10.15 -14.82
C GLY A 627 10.12 -10.68 -14.40
N ASN A 628 11.12 -9.79 -14.41
CA ASN A 628 12.52 -10.11 -14.09
C ASN A 628 12.95 -9.48 -12.76
N ILE A 629 13.80 -10.17 -12.00
CA ILE A 629 14.25 -9.71 -10.68
C ILE A 629 15.76 -9.85 -10.53
N THR A 630 16.42 -8.77 -10.10
CA THR A 630 17.86 -8.74 -9.80
C THR A 630 18.10 -8.25 -8.37
N ASP A 631 18.97 -8.93 -7.63
CA ASP A 631 19.41 -8.57 -6.26
C ASP A 631 18.26 -8.41 -5.24
N GLY A 632 17.14 -9.11 -5.44
CA GLY A 632 15.95 -9.01 -4.59
C GLY A 632 15.79 -10.16 -3.58
N VAL A 633 15.03 -9.91 -2.52
CA VAL A 633 14.52 -10.96 -1.61
C VAL A 633 13.00 -10.97 -1.69
N ILE A 634 12.43 -12.06 -2.17
CA ILE A 634 10.99 -12.24 -2.37
C ILE A 634 10.46 -13.23 -1.34
N SER A 635 9.45 -12.84 -0.57
CA SER A 635 8.76 -13.69 0.40
C SER A 635 7.27 -13.68 0.16
N GLY A 636 6.71 -14.81 -0.28
CA GLY A 636 5.29 -14.96 -0.52
C GLY A 636 4.62 -15.91 0.47
N SER A 637 3.43 -15.54 0.96
CA SER A 637 2.63 -16.37 1.86
C SER A 637 1.17 -16.40 1.41
N ALA A 638 0.61 -17.59 1.25
CA ALA A 638 -0.81 -17.79 0.94
C ALA A 638 -1.46 -18.73 1.96
N THR A 639 -2.51 -18.27 2.63
CA THR A 639 -3.25 -19.11 3.60
C THR A 639 -4.45 -19.83 3.00
N GLY A 640 -4.92 -19.41 1.82
CA GLY A 640 -5.93 -20.14 1.06
C GLY A 640 -5.31 -21.13 0.06
N ASN A 641 -5.97 -21.30 -1.09
CA ASN A 641 -5.56 -22.25 -2.14
C ASN A 641 -4.46 -21.72 -3.08
N GLY A 642 -4.15 -20.42 -3.02
CA GLY A 642 -3.10 -19.82 -3.85
C GLY A 642 -1.71 -20.30 -3.46
N ALA A 643 -0.74 -20.12 -4.35
CA ALA A 643 0.65 -20.42 -4.06
C ALA A 643 1.27 -19.34 -3.17
N GLY A 644 2.24 -19.71 -2.33
CA GLY A 644 3.07 -18.73 -1.62
C GLY A 644 3.73 -17.78 -2.61
N VAL A 645 4.47 -18.34 -3.58
CA VAL A 645 4.95 -17.62 -4.77
C VAL A 645 4.55 -18.39 -6.03
N ASP A 646 4.04 -17.70 -7.05
CA ASP A 646 3.78 -18.25 -8.38
C ASP A 646 4.70 -17.58 -9.40
N ILE A 647 5.45 -18.37 -10.16
CA ILE A 647 6.32 -17.95 -11.25
C ILE A 647 5.67 -18.45 -12.55
N SER A 648 4.82 -17.60 -13.11
CA SER A 648 3.93 -17.94 -14.23
C SER A 648 4.42 -17.40 -15.57
N GLY A 649 5.23 -16.34 -15.57
CA GLY A 649 5.87 -15.80 -16.78
C GLY A 649 7.25 -16.40 -17.04
N ASP A 650 7.79 -16.12 -18.23
CA ASP A 650 9.19 -16.39 -18.54
C ASP A 650 10.07 -15.38 -17.78
N SER A 651 10.65 -15.84 -16.66
CA SER A 651 11.30 -14.97 -15.69
C SER A 651 12.78 -15.25 -15.55
N THR A 652 13.58 -14.19 -15.43
CA THR A 652 14.99 -14.26 -15.04
C THR A 652 15.17 -13.76 -13.62
N LEU A 653 15.78 -14.61 -12.78
CA LEU A 653 16.22 -14.30 -11.43
C LEU A 653 17.74 -14.22 -11.43
N THR A 654 18.30 -13.11 -10.92
CA THR A 654 19.76 -12.91 -10.80
C THR A 654 20.09 -12.47 -9.39
N ASN A 655 20.86 -13.28 -8.66
CA ASN A 655 21.14 -13.08 -7.23
C ASN A 655 19.87 -12.85 -6.37
N THR A 656 18.77 -13.51 -6.71
CA THR A 656 17.48 -13.33 -6.06
C THR A 656 17.17 -14.51 -5.15
N THR A 657 16.72 -14.23 -3.93
CA THR A 657 16.17 -15.27 -3.04
C THR A 657 14.65 -15.24 -3.12
N VAL A 658 14.01 -16.38 -3.39
CA VAL A 658 12.55 -16.53 -3.43
C VAL A 658 12.13 -17.54 -2.37
N ASN A 659 11.27 -17.12 -1.44
CA ASN A 659 10.72 -17.95 -0.38
C ASN A 659 9.18 -17.93 -0.46
N GLY A 660 8.56 -19.07 -0.77
CA GLY A 660 7.11 -19.21 -0.83
C GLY A 660 6.57 -20.15 0.24
N ASN A 661 5.52 -19.72 0.93
CA ASN A 661 4.83 -20.52 1.94
C ASN A 661 3.34 -20.67 1.56
N GLY A 662 2.90 -21.89 1.28
CA GLY A 662 1.51 -22.23 1.00
C GLY A 662 0.91 -23.04 2.14
N THR A 663 -0.34 -22.76 2.51
CA THR A 663 -1.05 -23.65 3.45
C THR A 663 -1.62 -24.83 2.68
N ASP A 664 -2.61 -24.62 1.82
CA ASP A 664 -3.19 -25.67 0.98
C ASP A 664 -2.70 -25.62 -0.48
N GLY A 665 -2.30 -24.45 -0.96
CA GLY A 665 -1.59 -24.30 -2.23
C GLY A 665 -0.09 -24.63 -2.14
N ALA A 666 0.59 -24.59 -3.28
CA ALA A 666 2.03 -24.85 -3.31
C ALA A 666 2.82 -23.78 -2.56
N GLY A 667 3.96 -24.14 -1.96
CA GLY A 667 4.92 -23.15 -1.46
C GLY A 667 5.39 -22.24 -2.58
N VAL A 668 5.97 -22.84 -3.64
CA VAL A 668 6.25 -22.17 -4.91
C VAL A 668 5.66 -22.95 -6.09
N SER A 669 5.07 -22.27 -7.06
CA SER A 669 4.64 -22.82 -8.34
C SER A 669 5.51 -22.24 -9.47
N ILE A 670 6.04 -23.08 -10.35
CA ILE A 670 6.87 -22.69 -11.50
C ILE A 670 6.26 -23.27 -12.77
N SER A 671 5.48 -22.45 -13.47
CA SER A 671 4.81 -22.85 -14.71
C SER A 671 5.37 -22.17 -15.97
N GLY A 672 5.98 -20.99 -15.82
CA GLY A 672 6.78 -20.34 -16.87
C GLY A 672 8.21 -20.88 -16.94
N ASN A 673 8.98 -20.48 -17.96
CA ASN A 673 10.40 -20.82 -18.02
C ASN A 673 11.20 -19.95 -17.05
N LEU A 674 12.07 -20.57 -16.26
CA LEU A 674 12.85 -19.90 -15.22
C LEU A 674 14.36 -19.96 -15.52
N SER A 675 14.98 -18.79 -15.69
CA SER A 675 16.43 -18.65 -15.68
C SER A 675 16.89 -18.20 -14.28
N ASN A 676 17.44 -19.13 -13.49
CA ASN A 676 17.77 -18.95 -12.08
C ASN A 676 19.29 -18.76 -11.89
N SER A 677 19.80 -17.62 -12.33
CA SER A 677 21.23 -17.38 -12.49
C SER A 677 21.92 -16.74 -11.27
N GLY A 678 23.25 -16.76 -11.24
CA GLY A 678 24.04 -16.19 -10.13
C GLY A 678 23.87 -16.99 -8.85
N ASN A 679 23.64 -16.31 -7.72
CA ASN A 679 23.39 -16.96 -6.43
C ASN A 679 21.90 -17.14 -6.13
N SER A 680 21.05 -17.21 -7.16
CA SER A 680 19.60 -17.23 -6.96
C SER A 680 19.12 -18.57 -6.39
N THR A 681 18.16 -18.50 -5.47
CA THR A 681 17.58 -19.67 -4.79
C THR A 681 16.06 -19.56 -4.74
N VAL A 682 15.37 -20.69 -4.92
CA VAL A 682 13.92 -20.78 -4.80
C VAL A 682 13.58 -21.82 -3.76
N THR A 683 12.89 -21.41 -2.70
CA THR A 683 12.48 -22.27 -1.59
C THR A 683 10.96 -22.22 -1.44
N GLY A 684 10.30 -23.38 -1.48
CA GLY A 684 8.87 -23.50 -1.28
C GLY A 684 8.52 -24.43 -0.13
N ASN A 685 7.69 -23.95 0.79
CA ASN A 685 7.19 -24.72 1.93
C ASN A 685 5.67 -24.83 1.86
N ALA A 686 5.15 -26.04 2.03
CA ALA A 686 3.72 -26.29 2.15
C ALA A 686 3.39 -26.99 3.47
N SER A 687 2.43 -26.44 4.23
CA SER A 687 2.07 -26.99 5.55
C SER A 687 0.85 -27.93 5.55
N GLY A 688 -0.05 -27.78 4.58
CA GLY A 688 -1.26 -28.58 4.39
C GLY A 688 -1.11 -29.60 3.26
N ASN A 689 -2.05 -29.61 2.31
CA ASN A 689 -2.06 -30.62 1.22
C ASN A 689 -1.23 -30.22 -0.01
N GLY A 690 -0.74 -28.97 -0.08
CA GLY A 690 0.05 -28.49 -1.20
C GLY A 690 1.46 -29.10 -1.27
N ASN A 691 2.08 -29.00 -2.45
CA ASN A 691 3.48 -29.38 -2.65
C ASN A 691 4.42 -28.24 -2.20
N GLY A 692 5.62 -28.56 -1.70
CA GLY A 692 6.61 -27.54 -1.38
C GLY A 692 6.94 -26.68 -2.61
N VAL A 693 7.35 -27.32 -3.72
CA VAL A 693 7.47 -26.68 -5.04
C VAL A 693 6.74 -27.52 -6.10
N ASN A 694 6.01 -26.89 -7.01
CA ASN A 694 5.49 -27.51 -8.23
C ASN A 694 6.24 -26.98 -9.46
N ILE A 695 6.69 -27.87 -10.34
CA ILE A 695 7.44 -27.55 -11.56
C ILE A 695 6.68 -28.11 -12.76
N SER A 696 6.28 -27.23 -13.66
CA SER A 696 5.75 -27.58 -14.98
C SER A 696 6.40 -26.81 -16.14
N GLY A 697 7.24 -25.81 -15.83
CA GLY A 697 8.09 -25.10 -16.80
C GLY A 697 9.56 -25.59 -16.81
N ASN A 698 10.35 -25.09 -17.76
CA ASN A 698 11.78 -25.40 -17.84
C ASN A 698 12.60 -24.53 -16.87
N ILE A 699 13.68 -25.08 -16.32
CA ILE A 699 14.57 -24.37 -15.39
C ILE A 699 16.02 -24.47 -15.86
N THR A 700 16.72 -23.33 -15.85
CA THR A 700 18.17 -23.26 -16.10
C THR A 700 18.88 -22.65 -14.90
N ASP A 701 19.97 -23.30 -14.48
CA ASP A 701 20.82 -22.94 -13.35
C ASP A 701 20.10 -22.93 -11.98
N GLY A 702 20.86 -22.66 -10.92
CA GLY A 702 20.36 -22.37 -9.58
C GLY A 702 19.84 -23.57 -8.78
N VAL A 703 19.26 -23.25 -7.61
CA VAL A 703 18.79 -24.24 -6.63
C VAL A 703 17.30 -24.07 -6.38
N ILE A 704 16.56 -25.18 -6.46
CA ILE A 704 15.14 -25.30 -6.11
C ILE A 704 15.02 -26.23 -4.91
N SER A 705 14.45 -25.74 -3.81
CA SER A 705 14.25 -26.50 -2.58
C SER A 705 12.78 -26.50 -2.19
N GLY A 706 12.18 -27.67 -2.05
CA GLY A 706 10.78 -27.82 -1.66
C GLY A 706 10.62 -28.65 -0.39
N SER A 707 9.71 -28.23 0.49
CA SER A 707 9.38 -28.97 1.71
C SER A 707 7.87 -29.04 1.90
N ALA A 708 7.34 -30.23 2.17
CA ALA A 708 5.94 -30.45 2.49
C ALA A 708 5.80 -31.22 3.82
N THR A 709 5.07 -30.63 4.77
CA THR A 709 4.84 -31.28 6.08
C THR A 709 3.56 -32.10 6.14
N GLY A 710 2.63 -31.90 5.20
CA GLY A 710 1.43 -32.73 5.04
C GLY A 710 1.63 -33.85 4.02
N ASN A 711 0.59 -34.14 3.25
CA ASN A 711 0.56 -35.23 2.26
C ASN A 711 1.16 -34.86 0.90
N GLY A 712 1.43 -33.57 0.65
CA GLY A 712 2.05 -33.11 -0.59
C GLY A 712 3.50 -33.57 -0.72
N SER A 713 4.03 -33.51 -1.94
CA SER A 713 5.44 -33.78 -2.21
C SER A 713 6.31 -32.58 -1.84
N GLY A 714 7.56 -32.84 -1.43
CA GLY A 714 8.55 -31.78 -1.27
C GLY A 714 8.70 -30.98 -2.56
N VAL A 715 9.00 -31.66 -3.67
CA VAL A 715 8.92 -31.11 -5.02
C VAL A 715 8.09 -32.04 -5.92
N ASP A 716 7.22 -31.48 -6.75
CA ASP A 716 6.46 -32.20 -7.77
C ASP A 716 6.82 -31.67 -9.16
N ILE A 717 7.32 -32.55 -10.03
CA ILE A 717 7.64 -32.27 -11.43
C ILE A 717 6.52 -32.89 -12.27
N SER A 718 5.53 -32.07 -12.58
CA SER A 718 4.26 -32.51 -13.18
C SER A 718 4.15 -32.20 -14.67
N GLY A 719 4.87 -31.18 -15.17
CA GLY A 719 4.93 -30.85 -16.59
C GLY A 719 6.09 -31.54 -17.32
N ASP A 720 6.06 -31.47 -18.66
CA ASP A 720 7.18 -31.86 -19.51
C ASP A 720 8.32 -30.84 -19.37
N SER A 721 9.23 -31.12 -18.44
CA SER A 721 10.19 -30.14 -17.93
C SER A 721 11.62 -30.49 -18.32
N THR A 722 12.41 -29.47 -18.65
CA THR A 722 13.86 -29.57 -18.83
C THR A 722 14.56 -28.85 -17.68
N LEU A 723 15.46 -29.56 -17.01
CA LEU A 723 16.38 -29.00 -16.01
C LEU A 723 17.78 -28.94 -16.63
N THR A 724 18.44 -27.78 -16.56
CA THR A 724 19.80 -27.58 -17.08
C THR A 724 20.67 -26.92 -16.01
N ASN A 725 21.69 -27.63 -15.52
CA ASN A 725 22.51 -27.22 -14.37
C ASN A 725 21.71 -26.83 -13.11
N THR A 726 20.54 -27.43 -12.91
CA THR A 726 19.66 -27.11 -11.78
C THR A 726 19.77 -28.17 -10.69
N THR A 727 19.90 -27.73 -9.44
CA THR A 727 19.80 -28.61 -8.28
C THR A 727 18.39 -28.57 -7.72
N VAL A 728 17.70 -29.72 -7.67
CA VAL A 728 16.37 -29.87 -7.06
C VAL A 728 16.50 -30.68 -5.78
N ASN A 729 16.02 -30.15 -4.66
CA ASN A 729 15.98 -30.82 -3.36
C ASN A 729 14.56 -30.82 -2.80
N GLY A 730 13.96 -32.00 -2.62
CA GLY A 730 12.61 -32.13 -2.10
C GLY A 730 12.56 -32.90 -0.79
N ASN A 731 11.84 -32.37 0.20
CA ASN A 731 11.63 -33.02 1.49
C ASN A 731 10.13 -33.24 1.72
N GLY A 732 9.71 -34.51 1.76
CA GLY A 732 8.35 -34.93 2.08
C GLY A 732 8.28 -35.54 3.48
N THR A 733 7.20 -35.28 4.20
CA THR A 733 6.94 -36.01 5.44
C THR A 733 6.21 -37.31 5.11
N ASP A 734 4.94 -37.23 4.71
CA ASP A 734 4.17 -38.40 4.28
C ASP A 734 4.03 -38.52 2.74
N GLY A 735 4.15 -37.40 2.02
CA GLY A 735 4.31 -37.40 0.56
C GLY A 735 5.74 -37.68 0.10
N SER A 736 5.95 -37.77 -1.21
CA SER A 736 7.27 -38.03 -1.77
C SER A 736 8.23 -36.87 -1.50
N GLY A 737 9.53 -37.17 -1.34
CA GLY A 737 10.56 -36.13 -1.34
C GLY A 737 10.52 -35.36 -2.67
N VAL A 738 10.66 -36.08 -3.77
CA VAL A 738 10.36 -35.59 -5.13
C VAL A 738 9.41 -36.55 -5.84
N ASN A 739 8.36 -36.02 -6.49
CA ASN A 739 7.51 -36.77 -7.40
C ASN A 739 7.79 -36.32 -8.84
N ILE A 740 7.97 -37.26 -9.77
CA ILE A 740 8.18 -37.01 -11.19
C ILE A 740 7.05 -37.70 -11.95
N SER A 741 5.97 -36.96 -12.17
CA SER A 741 4.78 -37.44 -12.88
C SER A 741 4.74 -37.03 -14.35
N GLY A 742 5.36 -35.90 -14.70
CA GLY A 742 5.61 -35.46 -16.08
C GLY A 742 6.90 -36.04 -16.67
N ASN A 743 7.18 -35.78 -17.94
CA ASN A 743 8.48 -36.16 -18.53
C ASN A 743 9.58 -35.19 -18.09
N LEU A 744 10.73 -35.72 -17.71
CA LEU A 744 11.87 -34.94 -17.24
C LEU A 744 13.09 -35.16 -18.13
N THR A 745 13.62 -34.07 -18.70
CA THR A 745 14.98 -34.04 -19.26
C THR A 745 15.91 -33.38 -18.24
N ASN A 746 16.74 -34.19 -17.59
CA ASN A 746 17.65 -33.75 -16.54
C ASN A 746 19.08 -33.67 -17.12
N SER A 747 19.47 -32.48 -17.57
CA SER A 747 20.65 -32.27 -18.44
C SER A 747 21.75 -31.43 -17.78
N GLY A 748 22.95 -31.44 -18.37
CA GLY A 748 24.11 -30.75 -17.81
C GLY A 748 24.52 -31.36 -16.47
N ASN A 749 24.79 -30.51 -15.48
CA ASN A 749 25.11 -30.94 -14.11
C ASN A 749 23.87 -30.98 -13.20
N SER A 750 22.68 -31.18 -13.75
CA SER A 750 21.45 -31.16 -12.95
C SER A 750 21.32 -32.39 -12.06
N THR A 751 20.84 -32.18 -10.84
CA THR A 751 20.67 -33.25 -9.84
C THR A 751 19.29 -33.14 -9.19
N VAL A 752 18.63 -34.27 -8.96
CA VAL A 752 17.36 -34.35 -8.24
C VAL A 752 17.56 -35.18 -6.97
N THR A 753 17.33 -34.58 -5.81
CA THR A 753 17.41 -35.27 -4.52
C THR A 753 16.07 -35.20 -3.79
N GLY A 754 15.54 -36.34 -3.39
CA GLY A 754 14.29 -36.43 -2.63
C GLY A 754 14.48 -37.17 -1.31
N ASN A 755 14.02 -36.58 -0.22
CA ASN A 755 14.05 -37.17 1.11
C ASN A 755 12.63 -37.30 1.66
N ALA A 756 12.25 -38.49 2.09
CA ALA A 756 10.98 -38.75 2.76
C ALA A 756 11.21 -39.25 4.19
N SER A 757 10.58 -38.59 5.16
CA SER A 757 10.82 -38.89 6.58
C SER A 757 9.77 -39.81 7.24
N GLY A 758 8.54 -39.80 6.74
CA GLY A 758 7.42 -40.65 7.15
C GLY A 758 7.19 -41.82 6.18
N ASN A 759 5.95 -42.00 5.70
CA ASN A 759 5.62 -43.13 4.82
C ASN A 759 5.88 -42.88 3.33
N GLY A 760 6.27 -41.66 2.94
CA GLY A 760 6.49 -41.29 1.54
C GLY A 760 7.76 -41.92 0.94
N THR A 761 7.85 -41.88 -0.39
CA THR A 761 9.02 -42.32 -1.16
C THR A 761 10.03 -41.18 -1.27
N GLY A 762 11.35 -41.46 -1.20
CA GLY A 762 12.36 -40.43 -1.42
C GLY A 762 12.19 -39.75 -2.78
N VAL A 763 12.25 -40.50 -3.88
CA VAL A 763 11.85 -40.04 -5.23
C VAL A 763 10.88 -41.03 -5.89
N ASP A 764 9.73 -40.57 -6.37
CA ASP A 764 8.77 -41.38 -7.12
C ASP A 764 8.80 -41.00 -8.62
N ILE A 765 9.09 -41.97 -9.50
CA ILE A 765 9.28 -41.76 -10.94
C ILE A 765 8.16 -42.48 -11.70
N ASN A 766 7.13 -41.72 -12.05
CA ASN A 766 6.00 -42.18 -12.85
C ASN A 766 6.11 -41.78 -14.34
N GLY A 767 6.75 -40.65 -14.63
CA GLY A 767 7.01 -40.16 -15.99
C GLY A 767 8.30 -40.72 -16.61
N THR A 768 8.60 -40.31 -17.86
CA THR A 768 9.87 -40.67 -18.52
C THR A 768 10.99 -39.73 -18.08
N VAL A 769 12.15 -40.27 -17.74
CA VAL A 769 13.35 -39.50 -17.36
C VAL A 769 14.47 -39.71 -18.37
N THR A 770 15.11 -38.63 -18.80
CA THR A 770 16.34 -38.66 -19.61
C THR A 770 17.46 -37.91 -18.90
N GLY A 771 18.56 -38.59 -18.61
CA GLY A 771 19.79 -37.99 -18.08
C GLY A 771 19.83 -37.76 -16.56
N GLY A 772 21.02 -37.35 -16.11
CA GLY A 772 21.30 -36.77 -14.80
C GLY A 772 21.22 -37.71 -13.59
N ASP A 773 21.58 -37.16 -12.44
CA ASP A 773 21.64 -37.91 -11.18
C ASP A 773 20.34 -37.72 -10.38
N ILE A 774 19.71 -38.83 -9.99
CA ILE A 774 18.52 -38.85 -9.14
C ILE A 774 18.82 -39.66 -7.88
N THR A 775 18.69 -39.03 -6.72
CA THR A 775 18.92 -39.65 -5.42
C THR A 775 17.67 -39.59 -4.56
N GLY A 776 17.21 -40.74 -4.05
CA GLY A 776 16.04 -40.83 -3.19
C GLY A 776 16.36 -41.50 -1.86
N ASN A 777 16.02 -40.83 -0.76
CA ASN A 777 16.25 -41.32 0.59
C ASN A 777 14.93 -41.42 1.36
N ALA A 778 14.64 -42.57 1.96
CA ALA A 778 13.51 -42.76 2.86
C ALA A 778 13.99 -43.18 4.25
N SER A 779 13.57 -42.44 5.28
CA SER A 779 13.86 -42.79 6.68
C SER A 779 12.71 -43.49 7.41
N GLY A 780 11.49 -43.43 6.88
CA GLY A 780 10.37 -44.22 7.37
C GLY A 780 10.12 -45.49 6.55
N ASN A 781 8.86 -45.84 6.29
CA ASN A 781 8.50 -47.10 5.65
C ASN A 781 8.48 -47.07 4.11
N GLY A 782 8.62 -45.89 3.49
CA GLY A 782 8.61 -45.77 2.04
C GLY A 782 9.93 -46.22 1.38
N ASN A 783 9.90 -46.29 0.04
CA ASN A 783 11.07 -46.67 -0.76
C ASN A 783 12.03 -45.48 -0.92
N GLY A 784 13.33 -45.74 -1.09
CA GLY A 784 14.29 -44.68 -1.43
C GLY A 784 13.93 -44.06 -2.78
N VAL A 785 13.85 -44.88 -3.84
CA VAL A 785 13.29 -44.49 -5.14
C VAL A 785 12.23 -45.51 -5.58
N ASN A 786 11.12 -45.06 -6.14
CA ASN A 786 10.16 -45.93 -6.85
C ASN A 786 10.20 -45.60 -8.36
N ILE A 787 10.21 -46.63 -9.20
CA ILE A 787 10.26 -46.52 -10.65
C ILE A 787 9.08 -47.27 -11.25
N SER A 788 8.19 -46.53 -11.88
CA SER A 788 7.12 -47.06 -12.72
C SER A 788 7.17 -46.53 -14.16
N GLY A 789 7.99 -45.50 -14.42
CA GLY A 789 8.27 -44.94 -15.75
C GLY A 789 9.52 -45.52 -16.43
N ASN A 790 9.91 -44.90 -17.55
CA ASN A 790 11.10 -45.28 -18.34
C ASN A 790 12.28 -44.34 -18.07
N ILE A 791 13.51 -44.85 -18.11
CA ILE A 791 14.72 -44.05 -17.83
C ILE A 791 15.79 -44.29 -18.89
N THR A 792 16.34 -43.21 -19.45
CA THR A 792 17.46 -43.24 -20.40
C THR A 792 18.63 -42.40 -19.89
N ASP A 793 19.86 -42.92 -19.97
CA ASP A 793 21.11 -42.23 -19.63
C ASP A 793 21.17 -41.64 -18.21
N GLY A 794 20.44 -42.23 -17.25
CA GLY A 794 20.33 -41.74 -15.87
C GLY A 794 21.17 -42.51 -14.84
N VAL A 795 21.47 -41.87 -13.71
CA VAL A 795 22.03 -42.53 -12.52
C VAL A 795 21.03 -42.41 -11.37
N ILE A 796 20.48 -43.54 -10.93
CA ILE A 796 19.47 -43.62 -9.88
C ILE A 796 20.09 -44.23 -8.63
N SER A 797 20.07 -43.50 -7.52
CA SER A 797 20.55 -43.97 -6.22
C SER A 797 19.45 -43.90 -5.18
N GLY A 798 19.00 -45.04 -4.67
CA GLY A 798 17.98 -45.14 -3.65
C GLY A 798 18.52 -45.68 -2.33
N SER A 799 18.08 -45.10 -1.21
CA SER A 799 18.40 -45.55 0.14
C SER A 799 17.17 -45.58 1.02
N ALA A 800 16.89 -46.72 1.66
CA ALA A 800 15.82 -46.86 2.64
C ALA A 800 16.37 -47.39 3.97
N THR A 801 16.17 -46.63 5.04
CA THR A 801 16.62 -47.04 6.39
C THR A 801 15.54 -47.71 7.22
N GLY A 802 14.26 -47.60 6.82
CA GLY A 802 13.17 -48.41 7.37
C GLY A 802 12.92 -49.70 6.57
N ASN A 803 11.66 -50.09 6.46
CA ASN A 803 11.24 -51.36 5.84
C ASN A 803 11.10 -51.32 4.31
N GLY A 804 11.11 -50.13 3.70
CA GLY A 804 11.00 -49.98 2.24
C GLY A 804 12.25 -50.44 1.50
N ALA A 805 12.13 -50.62 0.19
CA ALA A 805 13.26 -50.95 -0.66
C ALA A 805 14.15 -49.72 -0.91
N GLY A 806 15.45 -49.92 -1.09
CA GLY A 806 16.35 -48.86 -1.57
C GLY A 806 15.85 -48.30 -2.90
N VAL A 807 15.64 -49.17 -3.89
CA VAL A 807 14.90 -48.85 -5.13
C VAL A 807 13.82 -49.90 -5.36
N ASP A 808 12.61 -49.49 -5.72
CA ASP A 808 11.52 -50.38 -6.14
C ASP A 808 11.18 -50.13 -7.61
N ILE A 809 11.21 -51.17 -8.44
CA ILE A 809 10.83 -51.16 -9.84
C ILE A 809 9.50 -51.91 -9.94
N SER A 810 8.43 -51.15 -9.72
CA SER A 810 7.09 -51.69 -9.55
C SER A 810 6.27 -51.69 -10.83
N GLY A 811 6.55 -50.75 -11.75
CA GLY A 811 5.92 -50.67 -13.06
C GLY A 811 6.65 -51.43 -14.17
N ASP A 812 6.00 -51.53 -15.32
CA ASP A 812 6.62 -52.05 -16.55
C ASP A 812 7.58 -50.98 -17.12
N SER A 813 8.88 -51.14 -16.84
CA SER A 813 9.88 -50.10 -17.06
C SER A 813 10.96 -50.53 -18.05
N THR A 814 11.39 -49.59 -18.89
CA THR A 814 12.57 -49.72 -19.75
C THR A 814 13.70 -48.84 -19.22
N LEU A 815 14.86 -49.46 -18.98
CA LEU A 815 16.10 -48.79 -18.59
C LEU A 815 17.10 -48.89 -19.75
N THR A 816 17.57 -47.75 -20.26
CA THR A 816 18.55 -47.69 -21.36
C THR A 816 19.77 -46.89 -20.94
N ASN A 817 20.94 -47.53 -20.88
CA ASN A 817 22.18 -46.95 -20.34
C ASN A 817 22.02 -46.35 -18.93
N THR A 818 21.15 -46.92 -18.11
CA THR A 818 20.82 -46.41 -16.78
C THR A 818 21.52 -47.23 -15.70
N THR A 819 22.12 -46.55 -14.73
CA THR A 819 22.66 -47.21 -13.53
C THR A 819 21.66 -47.06 -12.39
N VAL A 820 21.25 -48.17 -11.78
CA VAL A 820 20.37 -48.20 -10.60
C VAL A 820 21.14 -48.80 -9.43
N ASN A 821 21.23 -48.06 -8.33
CA ASN A 821 21.87 -48.51 -7.08
C ASN A 821 20.89 -48.36 -5.92
N GLY A 822 20.45 -49.46 -5.31
CA GLY A 822 19.54 -49.44 -4.18
C GLY A 822 20.17 -49.98 -2.91
N ASN A 823 19.99 -49.27 -1.80
CA ASN A 823 20.49 -49.67 -0.49
C ASN A 823 19.33 -49.77 0.51
N GLY A 824 19.04 -50.98 0.98
CA GLY A 824 18.01 -51.25 1.99
C GLY A 824 18.64 -51.63 3.32
N THR A 825 18.11 -51.13 4.43
CA THR A 825 18.51 -51.64 5.75
C THR A 825 17.75 -52.92 6.05
N ASP A 826 16.43 -52.84 6.30
CA ASP A 826 15.59 -54.02 6.55
C ASP A 826 14.78 -54.46 5.31
N GLY A 827 14.48 -53.53 4.40
CA GLY A 827 13.90 -53.84 3.08
C GLY A 827 14.96 -54.27 2.06
N ALA A 828 14.51 -54.62 0.85
CA ALA A 828 15.42 -55.03 -0.22
C ALA A 828 16.32 -53.88 -0.68
N GLY A 829 17.54 -54.18 -1.14
CA GLY A 829 18.37 -53.20 -1.84
C GLY A 829 17.65 -52.68 -3.08
N VAL A 830 17.28 -53.59 -3.99
CA VAL A 830 16.35 -53.33 -5.09
C VAL A 830 15.21 -54.34 -5.10
N SER A 831 13.99 -53.92 -5.38
CA SER A 831 12.82 -54.78 -5.62
C SER A 831 12.37 -54.64 -7.08
N ILE A 832 12.09 -55.75 -7.76
CA ILE A 832 11.65 -55.78 -9.17
C ILE A 832 10.39 -56.63 -9.27
N SER A 833 9.23 -55.98 -9.18
CA SER A 833 7.93 -56.65 -9.32
C SER A 833 7.26 -56.43 -10.67
N GLY A 834 7.57 -55.32 -11.34
CA GLY A 834 7.12 -55.06 -12.72
C GLY A 834 8.01 -55.74 -13.77
N ASN A 835 7.59 -55.71 -15.04
CA ASN A 835 8.44 -56.20 -16.13
C ASN A 835 9.56 -55.20 -16.43
N LEU A 836 10.81 -55.66 -16.44
CA LEU A 836 11.97 -54.81 -16.65
C LEU A 836 12.67 -55.14 -17.99
N SER A 837 12.75 -54.15 -18.88
CA SER A 837 13.63 -54.19 -20.06
C SER A 837 14.91 -53.42 -19.77
N ASN A 838 16.02 -54.12 -19.57
CA ASN A 838 17.28 -53.57 -19.10
C ASN A 838 18.33 -53.55 -20.23
N SER A 839 18.22 -52.58 -21.12
CA SER A 839 18.94 -52.56 -22.40
C SER A 839 20.19 -51.66 -22.40
N GLY A 840 21.05 -51.81 -23.41
CA GLY A 840 22.30 -51.04 -23.53
C GLY A 840 23.30 -51.41 -22.42
N ASN A 841 23.90 -50.41 -21.78
CA ASN A 841 24.84 -50.60 -20.67
C ASN A 841 24.16 -50.52 -19.29
N SER A 842 22.85 -50.71 -19.20
CA SER A 842 22.12 -50.55 -17.95
C SER A 842 22.51 -51.60 -16.90
N THR A 843 22.63 -51.19 -15.64
CA THR A 843 22.98 -52.05 -14.51
C THR A 843 22.05 -51.80 -13.33
N VAL A 844 21.66 -52.86 -12.63
CA VAL A 844 20.85 -52.78 -11.41
C VAL A 844 21.64 -53.44 -10.28
N THR A 845 21.99 -52.67 -9.26
CA THR A 845 22.73 -53.12 -8.08
C THR A 845 21.90 -52.88 -6.83
N GLY A 846 21.70 -53.93 -6.02
CA GLY A 846 20.98 -53.83 -4.76
C GLY A 846 21.80 -54.36 -3.58
N ASN A 847 21.93 -53.55 -2.53
CA ASN A 847 22.64 -53.90 -1.31
C ASN A 847 21.67 -53.87 -0.13
N ALA A 848 21.64 -54.93 0.68
CA ALA A 848 20.88 -54.97 1.92
C ALA A 848 21.81 -55.21 3.12
N SER A 849 21.67 -54.39 4.18
CA SER A 849 22.54 -54.48 5.36
C SER A 849 21.95 -55.18 6.59
N GLY A 850 20.62 -55.33 6.64
CA GLY A 850 19.87 -55.97 7.72
C GLY A 850 19.24 -57.29 7.27
N ASN A 851 17.92 -57.45 7.48
CA ASN A 851 17.23 -58.70 7.13
C ASN A 851 16.75 -58.79 5.67
N GLY A 852 16.81 -57.69 4.91
CA GLY A 852 16.39 -57.65 3.51
C GLY A 852 17.32 -58.40 2.56
N ASN A 853 16.81 -58.71 1.37
CA ASN A 853 17.61 -59.30 0.28
C ASN A 853 18.30 -58.19 -0.53
N GLY A 854 19.45 -58.48 -1.13
CA GLY A 854 20.14 -57.52 -2.01
C GLY A 854 19.25 -57.09 -3.18
N VAL A 855 18.71 -58.06 -3.94
CA VAL A 855 17.67 -57.81 -4.96
C VAL A 855 16.51 -58.81 -4.82
N ASN A 856 15.26 -58.34 -4.88
CA ASN A 856 14.07 -59.18 -5.03
C ASN A 856 13.57 -59.16 -6.47
N ILE A 857 13.25 -60.34 -7.02
CA ILE A 857 12.71 -60.49 -8.38
C ILE A 857 11.41 -61.29 -8.31
N SER A 858 10.32 -60.66 -8.74
CA SER A 858 9.04 -61.32 -9.00
C SER A 858 8.44 -60.98 -10.36
N GLY A 859 9.00 -59.99 -11.08
CA GLY A 859 8.66 -59.66 -12.46
C GLY A 859 9.54 -60.37 -13.51
N ASN A 860 9.26 -60.15 -14.79
CA ASN A 860 10.12 -60.65 -15.88
C ASN A 860 11.24 -59.66 -16.20
N ILE A 861 12.42 -60.14 -16.57
CA ILE A 861 13.57 -59.30 -16.92
C ILE A 861 14.11 -59.69 -18.30
N THR A 862 14.37 -58.70 -19.14
CA THR A 862 15.04 -58.88 -20.44
C THR A 862 16.31 -58.04 -20.49
N ASP A 863 17.40 -58.67 -20.92
CA ASP A 863 18.74 -58.11 -21.06
C ASP A 863 19.37 -57.61 -19.73
N GLY A 864 20.62 -57.16 -19.80
CA GLY A 864 21.32 -56.44 -18.74
C GLY A 864 21.83 -57.27 -17.55
N VAL A 865 22.34 -56.56 -16.54
CA VAL A 865 22.98 -57.14 -15.34
C VAL A 865 22.23 -56.74 -14.08
N ILE A 866 21.89 -57.74 -13.26
CA ILE A 866 21.33 -57.60 -11.92
C ILE A 866 22.37 -58.12 -10.92
N SER A 867 22.78 -57.28 -9.98
CA SER A 867 23.75 -57.63 -8.94
C SER A 867 23.18 -57.35 -7.56
N GLY A 868 23.05 -58.38 -6.74
CA GLY A 868 22.53 -58.25 -5.39
C GLY A 868 23.55 -58.65 -4.32
N SER A 869 23.64 -57.90 -3.23
CA SER A 869 24.45 -58.24 -2.07
C SER A 869 23.67 -58.08 -0.78
N ALA A 870 23.76 -59.07 0.11
CA ALA A 870 23.18 -59.00 1.45
C ALA A 870 24.26 -59.30 2.50
N THR A 871 24.47 -58.36 3.42
CA THR A 871 25.45 -58.52 4.51
C THR A 871 24.86 -59.09 5.78
N GLY A 872 23.53 -59.08 5.94
CA GLY A 872 22.81 -59.77 7.00
C GLY A 872 22.26 -61.14 6.59
N ASN A 873 21.05 -61.48 7.04
CA ASN A 873 20.44 -62.80 6.87
C ASN A 873 19.73 -63.02 5.51
N GLY A 874 19.44 -61.95 4.77
CA GLY A 874 18.77 -62.04 3.47
C GLY A 874 19.65 -62.66 2.38
N ALA A 875 19.04 -63.07 1.27
CA ALA A 875 19.74 -63.55 0.10
C ALA A 875 20.37 -62.40 -0.68
N GLY A 876 21.50 -62.67 -1.37
CA GLY A 876 22.07 -61.71 -2.32
C GLY A 876 21.05 -61.34 -3.41
N VAL A 877 20.43 -62.33 -4.04
CA VAL A 877 19.24 -62.15 -4.90
C VAL A 877 18.17 -63.19 -4.54
N ASP A 878 16.91 -62.80 -4.44
CA ASP A 878 15.77 -63.70 -4.22
C ASP A 878 14.79 -63.64 -5.40
N ILE A 879 14.57 -64.78 -6.06
CA ILE A 879 13.64 -64.97 -7.17
C ILE A 879 12.45 -65.75 -6.62
N SER A 880 11.45 -65.00 -6.17
CA SER A 880 10.30 -65.55 -5.45
C SER A 880 9.03 -65.61 -6.30
N GLY A 881 8.93 -64.79 -7.35
CA GLY A 881 7.83 -64.83 -8.31
C GLY A 881 8.04 -65.81 -9.46
N ASP A 882 6.98 -66.04 -10.23
CA ASP A 882 7.05 -66.78 -11.49
C ASP A 882 7.65 -65.87 -12.58
N SER A 883 8.98 -65.90 -12.70
CA SER A 883 9.76 -64.94 -13.48
C SER A 883 10.39 -65.57 -14.73
N THR A 884 10.43 -64.81 -15.81
CA THR A 884 11.23 -65.10 -17.01
C THR A 884 12.44 -64.18 -17.07
N LEU A 885 13.63 -64.75 -17.21
CA LEU A 885 14.87 -64.04 -17.46
C LEU A 885 15.32 -64.33 -18.90
N THR A 886 15.51 -63.30 -19.72
CA THR A 886 15.95 -63.45 -21.12
C THR A 886 17.21 -62.64 -21.36
N ASN A 887 18.33 -63.30 -21.68
CA ASN A 887 19.67 -62.68 -21.80
C ASN A 887 20.10 -61.85 -20.57
N THR A 888 19.62 -62.19 -19.38
CA THR A 888 19.92 -61.45 -18.15
C THR A 888 21.01 -62.16 -17.35
N THR A 889 21.98 -61.40 -16.84
CA THR A 889 22.97 -61.90 -15.89
C THR A 889 22.56 -61.52 -14.47
N VAL A 890 22.36 -62.51 -13.60
CA VAL A 890 22.02 -62.33 -12.19
C VAL A 890 23.19 -62.78 -11.33
N ASN A 891 23.72 -61.89 -10.51
CA ASN A 891 24.83 -62.16 -9.58
C ASN A 891 24.40 -61.85 -8.15
N GLY A 892 24.29 -62.86 -7.29
CA GLY A 892 23.92 -62.70 -5.90
C GLY A 892 25.05 -63.03 -4.93
N ASN A 893 25.31 -62.16 -3.97
CA ASN A 893 26.34 -62.33 -2.94
C ASN A 893 25.72 -62.26 -1.54
N GLY A 894 25.54 -63.41 -0.89
CA GLY A 894 25.05 -63.52 0.47
C GLY A 894 26.21 -63.65 1.47
N THR A 895 26.08 -63.05 2.64
CA THR A 895 27.03 -63.30 3.74
C THR A 895 26.53 -64.49 4.54
N ASP A 896 25.44 -64.34 5.31
CA ASP A 896 24.83 -65.44 6.05
C ASP A 896 23.60 -66.05 5.35
N GLY A 897 22.90 -65.28 4.51
CA GLY A 897 21.86 -65.79 3.60
C GLY A 897 22.43 -66.38 2.30
N ALA A 898 21.55 -66.94 1.46
CA ALA A 898 21.97 -67.55 0.20
C ALA A 898 22.56 -66.52 -0.78
N GLY A 899 23.50 -66.92 -1.63
CA GLY A 899 23.94 -66.09 -2.76
C GLY A 899 22.75 -65.74 -3.66
N VAL A 900 22.06 -66.76 -4.17
CA VAL A 900 20.75 -66.62 -4.84
C VAL A 900 19.74 -67.60 -4.23
N SER A 901 18.49 -67.16 -4.02
CA SER A 901 17.35 -67.98 -3.64
C SER A 901 16.35 -68.03 -4.79
N ILE A 902 15.84 -69.22 -5.14
CA ILE A 902 14.87 -69.44 -6.22
C ILE A 902 13.71 -70.26 -5.67
N SER A 903 12.66 -69.58 -5.23
CA SER A 903 11.46 -70.23 -4.70
C SER A 903 10.27 -70.21 -5.67
N GLY A 904 10.21 -69.25 -6.59
CA GLY A 904 9.22 -69.19 -7.68
C GLY A 904 9.64 -70.02 -8.90
N ASN A 905 8.74 -70.17 -9.88
CA ASN A 905 9.10 -70.83 -11.14
C ASN A 905 9.96 -69.90 -12.00
N LEU A 906 11.14 -70.36 -12.42
CA LEU A 906 12.08 -69.57 -13.21
C LEU A 906 12.20 -70.11 -14.64
N SER A 907 11.86 -69.28 -15.63
CA SER A 907 12.19 -69.53 -17.04
C SER A 907 13.46 -68.76 -17.41
N ASN A 908 14.60 -69.44 -17.47
CA ASN A 908 15.93 -68.85 -17.66
C ASN A 908 16.40 -69.03 -19.11
N SER A 909 15.89 -68.19 -20.01
CA SER A 909 16.01 -68.39 -21.46
C SER A 909 17.12 -67.54 -22.10
N GLY A 910 17.50 -67.88 -23.35
CA GLY A 910 18.56 -67.17 -24.07
C GLY A 910 19.95 -67.38 -23.45
N ASN A 911 20.73 -66.31 -23.34
CA ASN A 911 22.06 -66.32 -22.71
C ASN A 911 22.04 -66.00 -21.20
N SER A 912 20.89 -66.16 -20.54
CA SER A 912 20.75 -65.79 -19.13
C SER A 912 21.59 -66.70 -18.22
N THR A 913 22.21 -66.09 -17.20
CA THR A 913 23.03 -66.78 -16.20
C THR A 913 22.64 -66.33 -14.80
N VAL A 914 22.59 -67.27 -13.86
CA VAL A 914 22.32 -67.01 -12.44
C VAL A 914 23.49 -67.52 -11.62
N THR A 915 24.22 -66.62 -10.97
CA THR A 915 25.39 -66.95 -10.15
C THR A 915 25.16 -66.50 -8.71
N GLY A 916 25.30 -67.42 -7.75
CA GLY A 916 25.16 -67.12 -6.33
C GLY A 916 26.41 -67.47 -5.55
N ASN A 917 26.92 -66.54 -4.75
CA ASN A 917 28.08 -66.71 -3.89
C ASN A 917 27.69 -66.46 -2.43
N ALA A 918 28.00 -67.40 -1.54
CA ALA A 918 27.80 -67.24 -0.10
C ALA A 918 29.14 -67.26 0.65
N SER A 919 29.45 -66.17 1.33
CA SER A 919 30.76 -66.00 2.01
C SER A 919 30.79 -66.46 3.47
N GLY A 920 29.63 -66.56 4.12
CA GLY A 920 29.43 -67.05 5.49
C GLY A 920 28.69 -68.39 5.51
N ASN A 921 27.60 -68.49 6.27
CA ASN A 921 26.87 -69.76 6.51
C ASN A 921 25.84 -70.14 5.43
N GLY A 922 25.50 -69.22 4.53
CA GLY A 922 24.51 -69.45 3.48
C GLY A 922 25.00 -70.39 2.37
N ASN A 923 24.06 -70.82 1.53
CA ASN A 923 24.35 -71.61 0.33
C ASN A 923 24.60 -70.69 -0.87
N GLY A 924 25.38 -71.14 -1.86
CA GLY A 924 25.60 -70.38 -3.09
C GLY A 924 24.29 -70.14 -3.83
N VAL A 925 23.54 -71.19 -4.15
CA VAL A 925 22.16 -71.10 -4.69
C VAL A 925 21.21 -72.05 -3.97
N ASN A 926 20.03 -71.56 -3.57
CA ASN A 926 18.91 -72.35 -3.05
C ASN A 926 17.82 -72.50 -4.09
N ILE A 927 17.36 -73.73 -4.34
CA ILE A 927 16.31 -74.03 -5.32
C ILE A 927 15.16 -74.79 -4.64
N SER A 928 13.99 -74.18 -4.63
CA SER A 928 12.72 -74.84 -4.28
C SER A 928 11.64 -74.72 -5.35
N GLY A 929 11.78 -73.79 -6.31
CA GLY A 929 10.89 -73.65 -7.47
C GLY A 929 11.33 -74.47 -8.71
N ASN A 930 10.48 -74.55 -9.74
CA ASN A 930 10.84 -75.21 -11.00
C ASN A 930 11.71 -74.29 -11.86
N ILE A 931 12.67 -74.86 -12.60
CA ILE A 931 13.56 -74.08 -13.48
C ILE A 931 13.56 -74.70 -14.87
N THR A 932 13.42 -73.85 -15.88
CA THR A 932 13.51 -74.23 -17.30
C THR A 932 14.61 -73.43 -17.97
N ASP A 933 15.47 -74.12 -18.72
CA ASP A 933 16.60 -73.59 -19.48
C ASP A 933 17.70 -72.90 -18.63
N GLY A 934 18.78 -72.46 -19.29
CA GLY A 934 19.80 -71.57 -18.74
C GLY A 934 20.85 -72.20 -17.82
N VAL A 935 21.72 -71.35 -17.26
CA VAL A 935 22.85 -71.74 -16.41
C VAL A 935 22.71 -71.20 -15.00
N ILE A 936 22.87 -72.07 -14.01
CA ILE A 936 22.90 -71.74 -12.59
C ILE A 936 24.25 -72.18 -12.01
N SER A 937 24.94 -71.26 -11.35
CA SER A 937 26.23 -71.52 -10.72
C SER A 937 26.22 -71.05 -9.27
N GLY A 938 26.61 -71.93 -8.34
CA GLY A 938 26.67 -71.60 -6.92
C GLY A 938 28.06 -71.79 -6.33
N SER A 939 28.51 -70.85 -5.50
CA SER A 939 29.72 -70.99 -4.68
C SER A 939 29.42 -70.70 -3.21
N ALA A 940 29.97 -71.48 -2.29
CA ALA A 940 29.81 -71.25 -0.86
C ALA A 940 31.09 -71.52 -0.08
N VAL A 941 31.31 -70.78 1.01
CA VAL A 941 32.41 -71.06 1.93
C VAL A 941 31.99 -72.13 2.95
N ASN A 942 30.92 -71.91 3.73
CA ASN A 942 30.49 -72.87 4.75
C ASN A 942 29.22 -73.66 4.38
N GLY A 943 28.30 -73.08 3.60
CA GLY A 943 27.10 -73.78 3.10
C GLY A 943 27.36 -74.62 1.84
N ASN A 944 26.30 -75.09 1.19
CA ASN A 944 26.38 -75.85 -0.06
C ASN A 944 26.54 -74.92 -1.27
N GLY A 945 27.24 -75.35 -2.32
CA GLY A 945 27.33 -74.62 -3.58
C GLY A 945 25.94 -74.42 -4.18
N VAL A 946 25.18 -75.51 -4.36
CA VAL A 946 23.74 -75.49 -4.70
C VAL A 946 22.96 -76.47 -3.81
N GLU A 947 21.81 -76.07 -3.25
CA GLU A 947 20.92 -76.94 -2.46
C GLU A 947 19.48 -76.96 -3.01
N TYR A 948 18.92 -78.17 -3.16
CA TYR A 948 17.53 -78.39 -3.54
C TYR A 948 16.68 -78.67 -2.30
N THR A 949 15.68 -77.85 -2.00
CA THR A 949 14.91 -77.95 -0.73
C THR A 949 13.44 -78.33 -0.90
N GLY A 950 12.92 -78.46 -2.14
CA GLY A 950 11.54 -78.86 -2.45
C GLY A 950 11.41 -79.77 -3.68
N PRO A 951 10.19 -80.19 -4.09
CA PRO A 951 9.96 -80.97 -5.31
C PRO A 951 10.12 -80.07 -6.55
N SER A 952 11.37 -79.75 -6.89
CA SER A 952 11.74 -78.85 -7.98
C SER A 952 12.05 -79.63 -9.26
N LYS A 953 11.45 -79.26 -10.38
CA LYS A 953 11.75 -79.82 -11.70
C LYS A 953 12.71 -78.90 -12.46
N LEU A 954 13.89 -79.43 -12.79
CA LEU A 954 14.85 -78.81 -13.70
C LEU A 954 14.62 -79.35 -15.12
N THR A 955 14.38 -78.47 -16.08
CA THR A 955 14.19 -78.86 -17.49
C THR A 955 15.20 -78.12 -18.36
N ASN A 956 16.16 -78.83 -18.95
CA ASN A 956 17.21 -78.23 -19.80
C ASN A 956 18.07 -77.15 -19.10
N THR A 957 18.14 -77.18 -17.76
CA THR A 957 18.96 -76.27 -16.95
C THR A 957 20.30 -76.92 -16.61
N THR A 958 21.39 -76.15 -16.76
CA THR A 958 22.72 -76.56 -16.31
C THR A 958 22.99 -76.01 -14.91
N VAL A 959 23.32 -76.88 -13.96
CA VAL A 959 23.63 -76.49 -12.58
C VAL A 959 25.07 -76.87 -12.25
N SER A 960 25.83 -75.92 -11.71
CA SER A 960 27.21 -76.11 -11.24
C SER A 960 27.34 -75.56 -9.83
N GLY A 961 28.00 -76.28 -8.94
CA GLY A 961 28.15 -75.88 -7.55
C GLY A 961 29.58 -76.11 -7.05
N THR A 962 30.05 -75.25 -6.17
CA THR A 962 31.35 -75.37 -5.51
C THR A 962 31.21 -74.98 -4.04
N SER A 963 31.73 -75.79 -3.12
CA SER A 963 31.79 -75.44 -1.71
C SER A 963 33.14 -75.77 -1.08
N VAL A 964 33.60 -74.91 -0.16
CA VAL A 964 34.84 -75.16 0.59
C VAL A 964 34.61 -76.18 1.71
N HIS A 965 33.50 -76.07 2.46
CA HIS A 965 33.21 -76.96 3.60
C HIS A 965 31.88 -77.74 3.52
N GLY A 966 30.97 -77.36 2.62
CA GLY A 966 29.69 -78.03 2.37
C GLY A 966 29.71 -78.94 1.15
N TYR A 967 28.54 -79.28 0.62
CA TYR A 967 28.44 -80.04 -0.63
C TYR A 967 28.46 -79.09 -1.83
N ASP A 968 29.17 -79.47 -2.90
CA ASP A 968 29.10 -78.77 -4.18
C ASP A 968 27.66 -78.67 -4.68
N VAL A 969 26.93 -79.79 -4.70
CA VAL A 969 25.48 -79.85 -4.98
C VAL A 969 24.82 -80.84 -4.01
N LYS A 970 23.75 -80.42 -3.30
CA LYS A 970 23.02 -81.22 -2.31
C LYS A 970 21.56 -81.41 -2.70
N GLU A 971 21.14 -82.66 -2.85
CA GLU A 971 19.77 -83.05 -3.26
C GLU A 971 19.09 -83.88 -2.15
N TYR A 972 17.87 -83.54 -1.74
CA TYR A 972 17.07 -84.37 -0.82
C TYR A 972 16.31 -85.44 -1.62
N LEU A 973 16.86 -86.67 -1.68
CA LEU A 973 16.18 -87.84 -2.26
C LEU A 973 14.96 -88.28 -1.42
N GLN A 974 13.80 -87.62 -1.57
CA GLN A 974 12.51 -88.20 -1.14
C GLN A 974 11.75 -88.86 -2.30
N ASP A 975 11.93 -88.40 -3.54
CA ASP A 975 11.22 -88.96 -4.71
C ASP A 975 11.85 -90.25 -5.27
N ALA A 976 13.16 -90.45 -5.11
CA ALA A 976 13.84 -91.67 -5.54
C ALA A 976 13.39 -92.91 -4.74
N ILE A 977 13.01 -92.73 -3.47
CA ILE A 977 12.51 -93.82 -2.61
C ILE A 977 11.06 -94.17 -2.95
N GLN A 978 10.21 -93.20 -3.31
CA GLN A 978 8.84 -93.48 -3.77
C GLN A 978 8.78 -94.07 -5.19
N GLN A 979 9.66 -93.67 -6.11
CA GLN A 979 9.76 -94.32 -7.42
C GLN A 979 10.31 -95.75 -7.35
N HIS A 980 11.26 -96.02 -6.44
CA HIS A 980 11.71 -97.38 -6.16
C HIS A 980 10.60 -98.22 -5.48
N ALA A 981 9.81 -97.63 -4.59
CA ALA A 981 8.66 -98.31 -3.98
C ALA A 981 7.53 -98.61 -4.99
N ARG A 982 7.25 -97.70 -5.93
CA ARG A 982 6.23 -97.90 -6.99
C ARG A 982 6.69 -98.87 -8.08
N SER A 983 7.98 -98.88 -8.45
CA SER A 983 8.51 -99.89 -9.38
C SER A 983 8.55 -101.29 -8.75
N THR A 984 8.73 -101.39 -7.43
CA THR A 984 8.66 -102.66 -6.68
C THR A 984 7.21 -103.12 -6.46
N GLN A 985 6.22 -102.21 -6.37
CA GLN A 985 4.79 -102.56 -6.31
C GLN A 985 4.20 -102.98 -7.67
N ALA A 986 4.68 -102.42 -8.78
CA ALA A 986 4.29 -102.85 -10.12
C ALA A 986 4.88 -104.24 -10.48
N ALA A 987 6.08 -104.57 -9.98
CA ALA A 987 6.69 -105.90 -10.15
C ALA A 987 6.09 -106.99 -9.21
N LEU A 988 5.41 -106.61 -8.13
CA LEU A 988 4.76 -107.55 -7.19
C LEU A 988 3.30 -107.86 -7.54
N ALA A 989 2.68 -107.10 -8.45
CA ALA A 989 1.32 -107.33 -8.94
C ALA A 989 1.25 -108.43 -10.04
N GLU A 990 2.37 -108.79 -10.66
CA GLU A 990 2.47 -109.89 -11.65
C GLU A 990 2.76 -111.28 -11.02
N LEU A 991 2.92 -111.39 -9.69
CA LEU A 991 3.31 -112.62 -9.00
C LEU A 991 2.30 -113.13 -7.94
N ARG A 992 1.02 -112.72 -8.04
CA ARG A 992 -0.10 -113.28 -7.24
C ARG A 992 -1.32 -113.69 -8.08
N ALA A 993 -1.06 -114.29 -9.24
CA ALA A 993 -1.92 -115.35 -9.74
C ALA A 993 -1.51 -116.66 -9.04
N GLU A 994 -2.50 -117.42 -8.54
CA GLU A 994 -2.42 -118.73 -7.86
C GLU A 994 -2.33 -118.75 -6.32
N GLY A 995 -3.38 -119.29 -5.68
CA GLY A 995 -3.21 -120.26 -4.59
C GLY A 995 -3.34 -119.80 -3.12
N SER A 996 -4.59 -119.71 -2.65
CA SER A 996 -5.14 -120.10 -1.34
C SER A 996 -4.40 -119.87 0.01
N GLN A 997 -5.05 -119.04 0.84
CA GLN A 997 -5.28 -119.07 2.30
C GLN A 997 -4.16 -119.38 3.31
N VAL A 998 -3.80 -118.39 4.14
CA VAL A 998 -3.70 -118.49 5.62
C VAL A 998 -4.08 -117.13 6.27
N THR A 999 -4.69 -117.22 7.45
CA THR A 999 -5.44 -116.28 8.32
C THR A 999 -4.75 -115.00 8.84
N GLU A 1000 -5.51 -113.89 8.92
CA GLU A 1000 -5.17 -112.66 9.67
C GLU A 1000 -6.07 -112.44 10.90
N THR A 1001 -5.45 -111.92 11.96
CA THR A 1001 -5.98 -111.63 13.30
C THR A 1001 -6.51 -110.19 13.45
N SER A 1002 -7.55 -110.02 14.26
CA SER A 1002 -8.25 -108.77 14.55
C SER A 1002 -7.53 -107.84 15.53
N GLY A 1003 -7.70 -106.52 15.35
CA GLY A 1003 -7.99 -105.57 16.44
C GLY A 1003 -6.88 -104.57 16.79
N TYR A 1004 -7.15 -103.27 16.62
CA TYR A 1004 -7.43 -102.34 17.72
C TYR A 1004 -7.89 -100.96 17.19
N HIS A 1005 -9.08 -100.53 17.61
CA HIS A 1005 -9.64 -99.17 17.54
C HIS A 1005 -9.88 -98.72 18.99
N PRO A 1006 -9.51 -97.50 19.40
CA PRO A 1006 -10.08 -96.87 20.60
C PRO A 1006 -10.78 -95.56 20.22
N GLU A 1007 -12.09 -95.37 20.39
CA GLU A 1007 -12.98 -95.30 21.58
C GLU A 1007 -13.04 -93.95 22.30
N THR A 1008 -14.26 -93.39 22.27
CA THR A 1008 -14.79 -92.14 22.82
C THR A 1008 -14.87 -92.16 24.34
N ARG A 1009 -14.57 -91.03 25.01
CA ARG A 1009 -14.63 -90.91 26.48
C ARG A 1009 -15.66 -89.88 26.94
N THR A 1010 -16.54 -90.30 27.84
CA THR A 1010 -17.53 -89.48 28.56
C THR A 1010 -16.99 -89.07 29.94
N LEU A 1011 -17.24 -87.82 30.36
CA LEU A 1011 -16.88 -87.32 31.69
C LEU A 1011 -18.16 -86.88 32.44
N THR A 1012 -18.43 -87.52 33.59
CA THR A 1012 -19.52 -87.15 34.50
C THR A 1012 -18.97 -86.33 35.65
N ILE A 1013 -19.50 -85.11 35.85
CA ILE A 1013 -19.13 -84.22 36.97
C ILE A 1013 -20.25 -84.25 38.01
N SER A 1014 -19.90 -84.50 39.28
CA SER A 1014 -20.81 -84.37 40.42
C SER A 1014 -20.36 -83.19 41.27
N VAL A 1015 -21.26 -82.25 41.56
CA VAL A 1015 -21.02 -81.12 42.47
C VAL A 1015 -21.90 -81.33 43.70
N CYS A 1016 -21.28 -81.25 44.89
CA CYS A 1016 -21.93 -81.44 46.18
C CYS A 1016 -21.74 -80.18 47.03
N ASP A 1017 -22.72 -79.85 47.87
CA ASP A 1017 -22.61 -78.82 48.90
C ASP A 1017 -22.17 -79.39 50.26
N GLU A 1018 -21.90 -78.50 51.24
CA GLU A 1018 -21.29 -78.83 52.55
C GLU A 1018 -22.20 -79.65 53.50
N GLU A 1019 -23.42 -80.03 53.09
CA GLU A 1019 -24.27 -81.01 53.80
C GLU A 1019 -24.47 -82.34 53.03
N HIS A 1020 -23.61 -82.63 52.04
CA HIS A 1020 -23.56 -83.89 51.29
C HIS A 1020 -24.83 -84.24 50.48
N SER A 1021 -25.51 -83.25 49.89
CA SER A 1021 -26.52 -83.50 48.86
C SER A 1021 -25.94 -83.23 47.46
N CYS A 1022 -25.80 -84.27 46.62
CA CYS A 1022 -25.16 -84.17 45.30
C CYS A 1022 -26.18 -84.35 44.17
N SER A 1023 -26.17 -83.47 43.17
CA SER A 1023 -26.87 -83.70 41.89
C SER A 1023 -25.87 -84.15 40.81
N ARG A 1024 -26.23 -85.19 40.04
CA ARG A 1024 -25.42 -85.77 38.95
C ARG A 1024 -26.04 -85.43 37.61
N ASN A 1025 -25.24 -84.89 36.68
CA ASN A 1025 -25.60 -84.84 35.26
C ASN A 1025 -24.44 -85.41 34.41
N THR A 1026 -24.79 -86.29 33.47
CA THR A 1026 -23.89 -86.88 32.46
C THR A 1026 -24.40 -86.44 31.10
N VAL A 1027 -23.57 -85.78 30.28
CA VAL A 1027 -23.94 -85.46 28.89
C VAL A 1027 -22.78 -85.77 27.95
N SER A 1028 -23.08 -86.49 26.87
CA SER A 1028 -22.21 -86.93 25.78
C SER A 1028 -22.39 -86.02 24.55
N PHE A 1029 -21.32 -85.55 23.92
CA PHE A 1029 -21.38 -84.74 22.69
C PHE A 1029 -20.30 -85.11 21.67
N ALA A 1030 -20.69 -85.00 20.39
CA ALA A 1030 -19.82 -85.05 19.20
C ALA A 1030 -19.33 -83.62 18.89
N GLU A 1031 -18.06 -83.47 18.51
CA GLU A 1031 -17.39 -82.17 18.37
C GLU A 1031 -17.64 -81.48 17.02
N ALA A 1032 -18.05 -80.21 17.11
CA ALA A 1032 -17.80 -79.15 16.13
C ALA A 1032 -17.43 -77.88 16.92
N ASP A 1033 -16.42 -77.17 16.42
CA ASP A 1033 -15.60 -76.13 17.04
C ASP A 1033 -16.31 -74.97 17.77
N VAL A 1034 -15.86 -74.68 19.00
CA VAL A 1034 -15.88 -73.33 19.63
C VAL A 1034 -14.67 -73.15 20.58
N GLN A 1035 -13.95 -72.02 20.41
CA GLN A 1035 -12.82 -71.42 21.19
C GLN A 1035 -13.18 -70.95 22.65
N PRO A 1036 -12.43 -70.03 23.33
CA PRO A 1036 -11.07 -69.95 23.94
C PRO A 1036 -11.18 -69.72 25.50
N PRO A 1037 -10.22 -69.14 26.32
CA PRO A 1037 -9.95 -67.66 26.37
C PRO A 1037 -8.60 -67.11 26.98
N TYR A 1038 -8.22 -65.91 26.50
CA TYR A 1038 -7.68 -64.67 27.15
C TYR A 1038 -6.59 -64.63 28.26
N SER A 1039 -5.64 -63.67 28.11
CA SER A 1039 -5.54 -62.48 28.99
C SER A 1039 -4.63 -61.35 28.45
N HIS A 1040 -5.23 -60.18 28.18
CA HIS A 1040 -4.57 -58.86 28.09
C HIS A 1040 -4.92 -58.05 29.36
N PRO A 1041 -3.95 -57.44 30.06
CA PRO A 1041 -4.20 -56.54 31.18
C PRO A 1041 -4.30 -55.06 30.76
N ARG A 1042 -5.44 -54.47 31.14
CA ARG A 1042 -5.61 -53.19 31.86
C ARG A 1042 -5.10 -51.88 31.25
N VAL A 1043 -6.09 -51.10 30.82
CA VAL A 1043 -6.26 -49.68 31.14
C VAL A 1043 -6.63 -49.52 32.63
N VAL A 1044 -6.15 -48.44 33.28
CA VAL A 1044 -6.75 -47.87 34.49
C VAL A 1044 -7.14 -46.42 34.17
N ALA A 1045 -8.42 -46.10 34.40
CA ALA A 1045 -8.94 -44.74 34.41
C ALA A 1045 -9.04 -44.23 35.86
N THR A 1046 -9.00 -42.90 36.04
CA THR A 1046 -9.48 -42.15 37.22
C THR A 1046 -9.90 -40.72 36.76
N PRO A 1047 -10.83 -40.00 37.42
CA PRO A 1047 -12.26 -40.07 37.08
C PRO A 1047 -12.99 -38.69 37.01
N MET A 1048 -14.31 -38.76 36.79
CA MET A 1048 -15.39 -37.80 37.17
C MET A 1048 -15.72 -36.55 36.31
N THR A 1049 -17.04 -36.36 36.19
CA THR A 1049 -17.90 -35.27 35.70
C THR A 1049 -17.58 -33.88 36.31
N SER A 1050 -17.96 -32.72 35.74
CA SER A 1050 -19.33 -32.29 35.35
C SER A 1050 -19.42 -31.13 34.35
N GLY A 1051 -20.54 -31.09 33.61
CA GLY A 1051 -21.15 -29.87 33.04
C GLY A 1051 -20.50 -29.39 31.73
N SER A 1052 -21.20 -28.80 30.77
CA SER A 1052 -22.58 -28.35 30.66
C SER A 1052 -22.74 -27.82 29.23
N GLU A 1053 -23.96 -27.94 28.67
CA GLU A 1053 -24.51 -27.12 27.58
C GLU A 1053 -23.93 -27.32 26.16
N LYS A 1054 -24.75 -27.78 25.19
CA LYS A 1054 -25.48 -26.95 24.19
C LYS A 1054 -24.55 -25.94 23.51
N ASN A 1055 -24.38 -25.94 22.19
CA ASN A 1055 -25.43 -25.86 21.19
C ASN A 1055 -24.92 -26.28 19.80
N VAL A 1056 -25.87 -26.62 18.96
CA VAL A 1056 -25.80 -26.81 17.51
C VAL A 1056 -25.22 -25.57 16.80
N ASN A 1057 -24.20 -25.79 15.94
CA ASN A 1057 -23.71 -25.08 14.74
C ASN A 1057 -23.74 -23.54 14.63
N PRO A 1058 -22.81 -22.92 13.86
CA PRO A 1058 -22.13 -23.42 12.66
C PRO A 1058 -20.72 -23.99 12.87
#